data_AF-A0A8H7KAW9-F1
#
_entry.id   AF-A0A8H7KAW9-F1
#
_cell.length_a   1.000
_cell.length_b   1.000
_cell.length_c   1.000
_cell.angle_alpha   90.00
_cell.angle_beta   90.00
_cell.angle_gamma   90.00
#
_symmetry.space_group_name_H-M   'P 1'
#
loop_
_entity.id
_entity.type
_entity.pdbx_description
1 polymer ?
#
loop_
_entity_poly.entity_id
_entity_poly.type
_entity_poly.pdbx_seq_one_letter_code
_entity_poly.pdbx_strand_id
1 'polypeptide(L)'
;MPVKIQRSRGPQSLLQHWLRASVSIPFTFTKWVAIISGAGPDIERELWYCLKDVYFNRFILRVLLQIWRFCSFVKDLWVYMLIIYQRPTLVSISRVALKGSRRKLLRTSIVVELPRKTITGFSSIDESGAMKLDVFDGACKEAPSEKKPLFTATYDSHLRLQTRCDNGITSTYNYPPNPKFKWPLSKELSDEGFHTVGFYDKHGRISRGTLTIEDNEFAFQYHYKATPKGNTDILSADFKLINDESDDVLSVFWGVPVLGDYSNYDWVPSERISRLVKVIDGKTYVTEAEYRHRRDPLITTYLQEKDGRRTAIARSPKIFNEEALFLARPNNLSFDMDDLLVYHNRLQVSQMRRHSGRKPTFFSYINPVNWIASWGTRVYLPIPTWQIRTELWNLWLKTDTLDAPTACWLDELVLREEPRLRAYWRARNSGQLREAKQALDKEIDQIVSAIDIQTDVSEVCLLPIRTTDLYTMGLGKDATQVTTRPEDCFNDTKDRVSVIFNDIGCWPEAPGGVSNCRRDLVNGHSTIRNHVLAECANDFGIPRFQVEKNVQSMKLLPLWGLDGKSAYHGLIDNLLQSQVDEKVRDTDVQRDIVGVFIPLLKAFVKGARTRSYSRADLIKYTNVMLSFCKYYERKDYSRTWSSPEVEKAWVDAWLIPYDDPNIIDPAKAFDMERPTMADFRDCLGIYLAYFFIFSVKIPERCPRVFQSTHHGISSLFGMILRYRRGTTFGIWDHAILWRECCLNISPAQCELPISVQTMLLSGIGLATRLAYFHADVIMPCTSLFNPMWEAEIGTDRGMLGSKTVFNRRIDPIVNGISNMESFTPVDKVRTEKPTVVMLSNVQSIKGIKTAILAANIIVNKYGFKDYSLVVYGAKDRQPSYALEMAKLIVENNLSEKVILAGFGKPKEVLKDAWLFMNSSISEGLPLAIGEAALAGVPIVATEVGATALVMTDPDDQDKRYGEVVPPNDPLALARAQLNILGMVGPWAKFTEEATVDPAAAAAAVLPDEITPADVDWLTKRMYAKVDDRRKLGLLSREVVLHSFHGNRYLREHEQMYWIQWHIAQMRDDKALAATAAETFRFGTMETLRYTDEDDVSCEEEKAAADEPDALLEDEENQLVLDALENKTSMDRRRLSKRKTMNTAKRLSLVRWQDFNEPEEITDEKSQAGSKRLSNDPHQVDATSLV
;
A
#
# COMPACT_ATOMS: atom_id res chain seq x y z
N MET A 1 -1.93 -11.09 35.90
CA MET A 1 -2.02 -9.62 36.00
C MET A 1 -0.71 -9.03 35.48
N PRO A 2 -0.76 -7.95 34.68
CA PRO A 2 0.43 -7.22 34.26
C PRO A 2 1.23 -6.65 35.44
N VAL A 3 2.53 -6.40 35.27
CA VAL A 3 3.39 -5.86 36.33
C VAL A 3 3.01 -4.41 36.67
N LYS A 4 2.97 -4.07 37.97
CA LYS A 4 2.77 -2.69 38.44
C LYS A 4 4.01 -1.85 38.17
N ILE A 5 3.84 -0.73 37.47
CA ILE A 5 4.92 0.20 37.18
C ILE A 5 4.75 1.42 38.09
N GLN A 6 5.70 1.62 39.02
CA GLN A 6 5.65 2.75 39.94
C GLN A 6 5.64 4.09 39.18
N ARG A 7 4.65 4.92 39.49
CA ARG A 7 4.36 6.19 38.82
C ARG A 7 5.24 7.34 39.32
N SER A 8 5.70 7.30 40.57
CA SER A 8 6.35 8.43 41.23
C SER A 8 7.87 8.27 41.34
N ARG A 9 8.59 9.37 41.10
CA ARG A 9 9.85 9.59 41.83
C ARG A 9 9.48 9.78 43.31
N GLY A 10 10.20 9.15 44.23
CA GLY A 10 10.18 9.63 45.62
C GLY A 10 10.52 11.13 45.65
N PRO A 11 10.06 11.89 46.65
CA PRO A 11 10.29 13.33 46.72
C PRO A 11 11.78 13.61 46.57
N GLN A 12 12.15 14.30 45.48
CA GLN A 12 13.54 14.67 45.23
C GLN A 12 13.90 15.83 46.16
N SER A 13 15.02 15.73 46.86
CA SER A 13 15.46 16.85 47.69
C SER A 13 15.76 18.07 46.81
N LEU A 14 15.47 19.27 47.31
CA LEU A 14 15.80 20.55 46.67
C LEU A 14 17.26 20.61 46.20
N LEU A 15 18.16 19.95 46.93
CA LEU A 15 19.59 19.85 46.62
C LEU A 15 19.86 18.97 45.37
N GLN A 16 19.17 17.84 45.23
CA GLN A 16 19.26 16.98 44.04
C GLN A 16 18.63 17.66 42.82
N HIS A 17 17.57 18.43 43.01
CA HIS A 17 16.97 19.24 41.95
C HIS A 17 17.93 20.33 41.46
N TRP A 18 18.58 21.04 42.39
CA TRP A 18 19.62 22.03 42.08
C TRP A 18 20.84 21.41 41.40
N LEU A 19 21.44 20.36 41.95
CA LEU A 19 22.61 19.68 41.34
C LEU A 19 22.31 19.15 39.94
N ARG A 20 21.11 18.59 39.72
CA ARG A 20 20.67 18.15 38.39
C ARG A 20 20.38 19.33 37.47
N ALA A 21 19.81 20.43 37.96
CA ALA A 21 19.65 21.65 37.16
C ALA A 21 21.02 22.19 36.76
N SER A 22 22.01 22.25 37.66
CA SER A 22 23.36 22.73 37.38
C SER A 22 24.12 21.92 36.32
N VAL A 23 23.88 20.60 36.22
CA VAL A 23 24.49 19.73 35.19
C VAL A 23 23.65 19.65 33.92
N SER A 24 22.32 19.64 34.06
CA SER A 24 21.41 19.58 32.91
C SER A 24 21.33 20.90 32.18
N ILE A 25 21.44 22.07 32.83
CA ILE A 25 21.35 23.37 32.16
C ILE A 25 22.47 23.54 31.13
N PRO A 26 23.77 23.29 31.42
CA PRO A 26 24.83 23.38 30.42
C PRO A 26 24.70 22.35 29.31
N PHE A 27 24.33 21.10 29.63
CA PHE A 27 24.16 20.03 28.63
C PHE A 27 22.93 20.25 27.76
N THR A 28 21.82 20.67 28.35
CA THR A 28 20.58 21.08 27.67
C THR A 28 20.87 22.33 26.85
N PHE A 29 21.63 23.30 27.36
CA PHE A 29 22.06 24.48 26.61
C PHE A 29 22.97 24.10 25.45
N THR A 30 23.96 23.22 25.60
CA THR A 30 24.81 22.77 24.48
C THR A 30 24.08 21.87 23.49
N LYS A 31 23.24 20.94 23.96
CA LYS A 31 22.36 20.12 23.11
C LYS A 31 21.41 21.01 22.34
N TRP A 32 20.72 21.93 23.02
CA TRP A 32 19.83 22.88 22.35
C TRP A 32 20.60 23.83 21.49
N VAL A 33 21.76 24.37 21.85
CA VAL A 33 22.62 25.18 20.96
C VAL A 33 23.10 24.36 19.76
N ALA A 34 23.33 23.05 19.88
CA ALA A 34 23.68 22.15 18.76
C ALA A 34 22.47 21.82 17.88
N ILE A 35 21.29 21.57 18.46
CA ILE A 35 20.01 21.43 17.75
C ILE A 35 19.61 22.77 17.10
N ILE A 36 19.95 23.87 17.78
CA ILE A 36 19.65 25.23 17.37
C ILE A 36 20.59 25.61 16.21
N SER A 37 21.89 25.42 16.36
CA SER A 37 22.85 25.61 15.27
C SER A 37 22.68 24.60 14.13
N GLY A 38 22.11 23.42 14.41
CA GLY A 38 21.76 22.38 13.45
C GLY A 38 20.38 22.51 12.79
N ALA A 39 19.57 23.51 13.19
CA ALA A 39 18.29 23.87 12.58
C ALA A 39 17.25 22.74 12.48
N GLY A 40 16.78 22.23 13.63
CA GLY A 40 15.55 21.43 13.69
C GLY A 40 14.30 22.30 13.39
N PRO A 41 13.58 22.09 12.27
CA PRO A 41 12.46 22.97 11.89
C PRO A 41 11.21 22.85 12.78
N ASP A 42 11.18 21.88 13.70
CA ASP A 42 10.07 21.65 14.63
C ASP A 42 10.23 22.37 15.97
N ILE A 43 11.19 23.30 16.07
CA ILE A 43 11.54 23.95 17.33
C ILE A 43 10.34 24.67 17.97
N GLU A 44 9.37 25.15 17.18
CA GLU A 44 8.24 25.91 17.71
C GLU A 44 7.32 25.03 18.58
N ARG A 45 7.03 23.79 18.13
CA ARG A 45 6.21 22.84 18.90
C ARG A 45 6.98 22.22 20.07
N GLU A 46 8.28 21.99 19.90
CA GLU A 46 9.14 21.44 20.95
C GLU A 46 9.33 22.43 22.11
N LEU A 47 9.63 23.70 21.80
CA LEU A 47 9.72 24.75 22.82
C LEU A 47 8.36 25.02 23.48
N TRP A 48 7.27 24.97 22.71
CA TRP A 48 5.92 25.09 23.27
C TRP A 48 5.63 23.98 24.28
N TYR A 49 6.00 22.73 23.99
CA TYR A 49 5.86 21.61 24.93
C TYR A 49 6.75 21.79 26.17
N CYS A 50 8.02 22.16 25.99
CA CYS A 50 8.96 22.36 27.10
C CYS A 50 8.55 23.50 28.04
N LEU A 51 7.91 24.55 27.53
CA LEU A 51 7.49 25.73 28.30
C LEU A 51 6.05 25.64 28.80
N LYS A 52 5.36 24.50 28.63
CA LYS A 52 3.94 24.34 28.99
C LYS A 52 3.67 24.65 30.47
N ASP A 53 4.61 24.31 31.36
CA ASP A 53 4.50 24.46 32.82
C ASP A 53 5.18 25.72 33.37
N VAL A 54 5.68 26.62 32.50
CA VAL A 54 6.45 27.82 32.88
C VAL A 54 5.59 29.07 32.84
N TYR A 55 5.66 29.91 33.89
CA TYR A 55 5.00 31.23 33.91
C TYR A 55 5.60 32.19 32.87
N PHE A 56 4.78 33.03 32.23
CA PHE A 56 5.18 33.89 31.10
C PHE A 56 5.74 33.16 29.86
N ASN A 57 5.41 31.87 29.69
CA ASN A 57 5.87 31.05 28.58
C ASN A 57 5.73 31.70 27.19
N ARG A 58 4.63 32.41 26.91
CA ARG A 58 4.41 33.07 25.60
C ARG A 58 5.44 34.13 25.27
N PHE A 59 5.88 34.91 26.26
CA PHE A 59 6.89 35.96 26.04
C PHE A 59 8.26 35.34 25.80
N ILE A 60 8.65 34.37 26.64
CA ILE A 60 9.90 33.63 26.53
C ILE A 60 9.99 32.90 25.18
N LEU A 61 8.91 32.21 24.78
CA LEU A 61 8.81 31.52 23.51
C LEU A 61 9.02 32.48 22.33
N ARG A 62 8.37 33.65 22.33
CA ARG A 62 8.54 34.63 21.25
C ARG A 62 9.98 35.14 21.13
N VAL A 63 10.65 35.42 22.25
CA VAL A 63 12.05 35.90 22.23
C VAL A 63 12.98 34.82 21.70
N LEU A 64 12.86 33.59 22.19
CA LEU A 64 13.67 32.45 21.72
C LEU A 64 13.45 32.19 20.22
N LEU A 65 12.21 32.25 19.76
CA LEU A 65 11.88 32.07 18.34
C LEU A 65 12.35 33.24 17.45
N GLN A 66 12.48 34.46 17.97
CA GLN A 66 13.08 35.54 17.19
C GLN A 66 14.58 35.34 16.97
N ILE A 67 15.30 34.95 18.03
CA ILE A 67 16.72 34.58 17.95
C ILE A 67 16.88 33.42 16.96
N TRP A 68 15.99 32.43 17.05
CA TRP A 68 15.95 31.29 16.13
C TRP A 68 15.88 31.69 14.67
N ARG A 69 14.92 32.56 14.32
CA ARG A 69 14.70 32.99 12.95
C ARG A 69 15.91 33.69 12.36
N PHE A 70 16.63 34.48 13.17
CA PHE A 70 17.86 35.10 12.74
C PHE A 70 18.94 34.05 12.43
N CYS A 71 19.12 33.06 13.30
CA CYS A 71 20.05 31.95 13.07
C CYS A 71 19.69 31.13 11.82
N SER A 72 18.40 30.80 11.63
CA SER A 72 17.94 30.05 10.44
C SER A 72 18.22 30.80 9.15
N PHE A 73 17.95 32.11 9.13
CA PHE A 73 18.24 32.96 7.97
C PHE A 73 19.73 32.94 7.59
N VAL A 74 20.61 33.06 8.59
CA VAL A 74 22.06 32.97 8.37
C VAL A 74 22.45 31.59 7.83
N LYS A 75 21.95 30.51 8.43
CA LYS A 75 22.20 29.14 7.95
C LYS A 75 21.74 28.94 6.50
N ASP A 76 20.52 29.33 6.16
CA ASP A 76 19.98 29.13 4.81
C ASP A 76 20.82 29.87 3.76
N LEU A 77 21.36 31.04 4.11
CA LEU A 77 22.34 31.76 3.28
C LEU A 77 23.64 30.96 3.09
N TRP A 78 24.19 30.37 4.15
CA TRP A 78 25.40 29.53 4.08
C TRP A 78 25.18 28.24 3.30
N VAL A 79 24.06 27.53 3.53
CA VAL A 79 23.67 26.31 2.80
C VAL A 79 23.55 26.61 1.31
N TYR A 80 22.91 27.72 0.96
CA TYR A 80 22.82 28.14 -0.45
C TYR A 80 24.20 28.38 -1.07
N MET A 81 25.07 29.13 -0.39
CA MET A 81 26.40 29.48 -0.90
C MET A 81 27.36 28.29 -1.00
N LEU A 82 27.35 27.39 -0.01
CA LEU A 82 28.31 26.28 0.08
C LEU A 82 27.83 25.02 -0.63
N ILE A 83 26.56 24.64 -0.48
CA ILE A 83 26.03 23.34 -0.92
C ILE A 83 25.32 23.46 -2.28
N ILE A 84 24.46 24.46 -2.44
CA ILE A 84 23.59 24.57 -3.62
C ILE A 84 24.32 25.15 -4.81
N TYR A 85 25.10 26.22 -4.61
CA TYR A 85 25.77 26.93 -5.69
C TYR A 85 26.63 26.02 -6.58
N GLN A 86 27.24 24.98 -6.00
CA GLN A 86 28.08 24.01 -6.73
C GLN A 86 27.28 22.89 -7.42
N ARG A 87 25.98 22.73 -7.11
CA ARG A 87 25.11 21.66 -7.66
C ARG A 87 24.14 22.23 -8.70
N PRO A 88 24.39 22.03 -10.02
CA PRO A 88 23.60 22.68 -11.08
C PRO A 88 22.12 22.26 -11.09
N THR A 89 21.80 21.03 -10.70
CA THR A 89 20.42 20.54 -10.59
C THR A 89 19.64 21.31 -9.53
N LEU A 90 20.24 21.55 -8.37
CA LEU A 90 19.62 22.30 -7.28
C LEU A 90 19.43 23.77 -7.63
N VAL A 91 20.46 24.39 -8.23
CA VAL A 91 20.35 25.77 -8.74
C VAL A 91 19.22 25.88 -9.76
N SER A 92 19.02 24.85 -10.60
CA SER A 92 17.91 24.82 -11.55
C SER A 92 16.56 24.84 -10.82
N ILE A 93 16.34 23.96 -9.84
CA ILE A 93 15.08 23.89 -9.08
C ILE A 93 14.84 25.17 -8.27
N SER A 94 15.82 25.67 -7.52
CA SER A 94 15.68 26.93 -6.77
C SER A 94 15.38 28.11 -7.71
N ARG A 95 15.98 28.13 -8.90
CA ARG A 95 15.68 29.14 -9.92
C ARG A 95 14.28 28.98 -10.50
N VAL A 96 13.80 27.75 -10.72
CA VAL A 96 12.43 27.48 -11.15
C VAL A 96 11.44 27.95 -10.09
N ALA A 97 11.71 27.72 -8.81
CA ALA A 97 10.87 28.19 -7.72
C ALA A 97 10.77 29.73 -7.65
N LEU A 98 11.89 30.44 -7.84
CA LEU A 98 11.93 31.91 -7.72
C LEU A 98 11.51 32.66 -9.00
N LYS A 99 11.88 32.14 -10.16
CA LYS A 99 11.69 32.83 -11.45
C LYS A 99 10.68 32.15 -12.36
N GLY A 100 10.38 30.87 -12.14
CA GLY A 100 9.48 30.09 -12.98
C GLY A 100 10.15 29.41 -14.20
N SER A 101 9.33 28.97 -15.15
CA SER A 101 9.77 28.21 -16.33
C SER A 101 10.47 29.13 -17.30
N ARG A 102 11.55 28.65 -17.91
CA ARG A 102 12.40 29.46 -18.78
C ARG A 102 12.15 29.14 -20.25
N ARG A 103 11.98 30.19 -21.06
CA ARG A 103 12.06 30.15 -22.53
C ARG A 103 13.27 30.96 -22.97
N LYS A 104 14.23 30.30 -23.62
CA LYS A 104 15.48 30.93 -24.07
C LYS A 104 15.61 30.81 -25.58
N LEU A 105 15.56 31.96 -26.25
CA LEU A 105 15.84 32.06 -27.67
C LEU A 105 17.37 32.11 -27.89
N LEU A 106 17.86 31.21 -28.74
CA LEU A 106 19.21 31.18 -29.28
C LEU A 106 19.16 31.60 -30.76
N ARG A 107 20.33 31.67 -31.42
CA ARG A 107 20.42 32.23 -32.79
C ARG A 107 19.54 31.49 -33.81
N THR A 108 19.48 30.17 -33.74
CA THR A 108 18.73 29.29 -34.66
C THR A 108 17.88 28.25 -33.92
N SER A 109 17.75 28.39 -32.59
CA SER A 109 16.97 27.45 -31.79
C SER A 109 16.29 28.14 -30.62
N ILE A 110 15.26 27.51 -30.07
CA ILE A 110 14.59 27.92 -28.84
C ILE A 110 14.56 26.75 -27.87
N VAL A 111 14.95 27.00 -26.62
CA VAL A 111 14.84 26.02 -25.54
C VAL A 111 13.70 26.45 -24.63
N VAL A 112 12.70 25.57 -24.46
CA VAL A 112 11.53 25.81 -23.61
C VAL A 112 11.48 24.73 -22.54
N GLU A 113 11.45 25.17 -21.28
CA GLU A 113 11.22 24.30 -20.13
C GLU A 113 9.72 24.14 -19.90
N LEU A 114 9.22 22.91 -20.04
CA LEU A 114 7.83 22.51 -19.82
C LEU A 114 7.71 21.68 -18.53
N PRO A 115 6.49 21.43 -18.02
CA PRO A 115 6.30 20.40 -16.99
C PRO A 115 6.90 19.06 -17.45
N ARG A 116 7.70 18.41 -16.59
CA ARG A 116 8.36 17.10 -16.75
C ARG A 116 9.36 16.94 -17.91
N LYS A 117 9.50 17.92 -18.80
CA LYS A 117 10.40 17.84 -19.95
C LYS A 117 10.92 19.20 -20.39
N THR A 118 12.10 19.20 -21.01
CA THR A 118 12.62 20.37 -21.74
C THR A 118 12.56 20.05 -23.21
N ILE A 119 12.04 20.95 -24.03
CA ILE A 119 11.99 20.80 -25.49
C ILE A 119 12.88 21.83 -26.16
N THR A 120 13.44 21.46 -27.31
CA THR A 120 14.26 22.36 -28.13
C THR A 120 13.73 22.42 -29.55
N GLY A 121 13.36 23.61 -30.02
CA GLY A 121 12.97 23.87 -31.41
C GLY A 121 14.15 24.40 -32.23
N PHE A 122 14.40 23.83 -33.40
CA PHE A 122 15.38 24.33 -34.37
C PHE A 122 14.68 24.95 -35.56
N SER A 123 15.08 26.16 -35.95
CA SER A 123 14.50 26.82 -37.11
C SER A 123 15.19 26.42 -38.41
N SER A 124 14.39 26.14 -39.41
CA SER A 124 14.76 25.88 -40.80
C SER A 124 13.92 26.77 -41.73
N ILE A 125 14.28 26.82 -43.00
CA ILE A 125 13.50 27.49 -44.05
C ILE A 125 13.00 26.41 -45.00
N ASP A 126 11.69 26.42 -45.24
CA ASP A 126 11.04 25.49 -46.15
C ASP A 126 11.21 25.91 -47.63
N GLU A 127 10.91 25.03 -48.58
CA GLU A 127 11.04 25.29 -50.04
C GLU A 127 10.23 26.52 -50.50
N SER A 128 9.13 26.80 -49.80
CA SER A 128 8.27 27.98 -49.97
C SER A 128 8.85 29.29 -49.42
N GLY A 129 10.03 29.25 -48.77
CA GLY A 129 10.65 30.37 -48.08
C GLY A 129 10.03 30.71 -46.72
N ALA A 130 9.03 29.93 -46.26
CA ALA A 130 8.42 30.04 -44.95
C ALA A 130 9.39 29.57 -43.84
N MET A 131 9.26 30.13 -42.63
CA MET A 131 10.04 29.67 -41.49
C MET A 131 9.38 28.43 -40.90
N LYS A 132 10.17 27.38 -40.71
CA LYS A 132 9.75 26.12 -40.10
C LYS A 132 10.51 25.93 -38.79
N LEU A 133 9.85 25.37 -37.77
CA LEU A 133 10.42 25.07 -36.46
C LEU A 133 10.20 23.60 -36.15
N ASP A 134 11.28 22.82 -36.17
CA ASP A 134 11.27 21.40 -35.83
C ASP A 134 11.64 21.23 -34.36
N VAL A 135 10.70 20.68 -33.56
CA VAL A 135 10.83 20.60 -32.11
C VAL A 135 11.18 19.19 -31.68
N PHE A 136 12.20 19.06 -30.84
CA PHE A 136 12.69 17.79 -30.32
C PHE A 136 12.63 17.76 -28.80
N ASP A 137 12.56 16.55 -28.26
CA ASP A 137 12.62 16.31 -26.83
C ASP A 137 14.06 16.42 -26.31
N GLY A 138 14.26 17.08 -25.18
CA GLY A 138 15.55 17.35 -24.54
C GLY A 138 16.13 18.73 -24.82
N ALA A 139 17.16 19.10 -24.05
CA ALA A 139 17.95 20.32 -24.24
C ALA A 139 19.07 20.08 -25.28
N CYS A 140 18.68 19.94 -26.55
CA CYS A 140 19.60 19.63 -27.65
C CYS A 140 20.46 20.85 -28.02
N LYS A 141 21.76 20.65 -28.26
CA LYS A 141 22.63 21.70 -28.82
C LYS A 141 22.45 21.83 -30.34
N GLU A 142 22.27 20.70 -31.02
CA GLU A 142 22.09 20.58 -32.47
C GLU A 142 20.90 19.66 -32.78
N ALA A 143 20.33 19.78 -33.98
CA ALA A 143 19.17 19.00 -34.40
C ALA A 143 19.56 17.51 -34.57
N PRO A 144 18.88 16.56 -33.90
CA PRO A 144 19.17 15.13 -34.05
C PRO A 144 18.87 14.64 -35.48
N SER A 145 19.80 13.90 -36.09
CA SER A 145 19.65 13.38 -37.48
C SER A 145 18.77 12.13 -37.60
N GLU A 146 18.68 11.31 -36.54
CA GLU A 146 17.98 10.00 -36.57
C GLU A 146 16.59 10.01 -35.92
N LYS A 147 16.24 11.08 -35.19
CA LYS A 147 14.97 11.17 -34.42
C LYS A 147 13.96 12.04 -35.17
N LYS A 148 12.72 11.60 -35.30
CA LYS A 148 11.63 12.44 -35.83
C LYS A 148 11.31 13.58 -34.83
N PRO A 149 10.96 14.80 -35.30
CA PRO A 149 10.53 15.87 -34.42
C PRO A 149 9.24 15.48 -33.67
N LEU A 150 9.11 15.94 -32.43
CA LEU A 150 7.87 15.85 -31.64
C LEU A 150 6.72 16.53 -32.38
N PHE A 151 6.99 17.73 -32.90
CA PHE A 151 6.08 18.45 -33.77
C PHE A 151 6.85 19.44 -34.65
N THR A 152 6.25 19.76 -35.79
CA THR A 152 6.75 20.74 -36.73
C THR A 152 5.76 21.91 -36.82
N ALA A 153 6.26 23.13 -36.63
CA ALA A 153 5.47 24.35 -36.72
C ALA A 153 5.92 25.20 -37.92
N THR A 154 4.97 25.64 -38.76
CA THR A 154 5.23 26.47 -39.94
C THR A 154 4.64 27.87 -39.72
N TYR A 155 5.40 28.90 -40.08
CA TYR A 155 5.04 30.30 -39.84
C TYR A 155 4.80 31.07 -41.14
N ASP A 156 3.82 31.97 -41.12
CA ASP A 156 3.47 32.81 -42.26
C ASP A 156 4.52 33.90 -42.57
N SER A 157 4.28 34.70 -43.62
CA SER A 157 5.14 35.82 -44.01
C SER A 157 5.31 36.89 -42.92
N HIS A 158 4.37 36.93 -41.98
CA HIS A 158 4.32 37.82 -40.82
C HIS A 158 4.88 37.20 -39.53
N LEU A 159 5.49 36.01 -39.62
CA LEU A 159 6.06 35.23 -38.51
C LEU A 159 5.04 34.81 -37.45
N ARG A 160 3.80 34.50 -37.87
CA ARG A 160 2.75 33.93 -37.02
C ARG A 160 2.60 32.44 -37.33
N LEU A 161 2.33 31.64 -36.31
CA LEU A 161 2.13 30.19 -36.47
C LEU A 161 0.93 29.93 -37.38
N GLN A 162 1.14 29.32 -38.54
CA GLN A 162 0.09 29.02 -39.53
C GLN A 162 -0.43 27.59 -39.36
N THR A 163 0.50 26.62 -39.29
CA THR A 163 0.18 25.21 -39.08
C THR A 163 1.14 24.57 -38.08
N ARG A 164 0.64 23.61 -37.31
CA ARG A 164 1.41 22.75 -36.41
C ARG A 164 1.05 21.30 -36.70
N CYS A 165 2.04 20.45 -36.94
CA CYS A 165 1.85 19.02 -37.19
C CYS A 165 2.45 18.20 -36.03
N ASP A 166 1.60 17.51 -35.28
CA ASP A 166 1.95 16.62 -34.17
C ASP A 166 1.66 15.18 -34.60
N ASN A 167 2.69 14.34 -34.81
CA ASN A 167 2.54 12.92 -35.16
C ASN A 167 1.54 12.57 -36.29
N GLY A 168 1.32 13.48 -37.25
CA GLY A 168 0.36 13.32 -38.36
C GLY A 168 -0.90 14.17 -38.24
N ILE A 169 -1.24 14.65 -37.04
CA ILE A 169 -2.38 15.54 -36.80
C ILE A 169 -1.96 16.98 -37.12
N THR A 170 -2.71 17.65 -38.01
CA THR A 170 -2.42 19.03 -38.40
C THR A 170 -3.41 19.98 -37.73
N SER A 171 -2.90 20.90 -36.91
CA SER A 171 -3.63 22.04 -36.37
C SER A 171 -3.41 23.27 -37.24
N THR A 172 -4.49 23.91 -37.69
CA THR A 172 -4.48 25.13 -38.50
C THR A 172 -4.96 26.32 -37.67
N TYR A 173 -4.27 27.46 -37.79
CA TYR A 173 -4.54 28.65 -36.98
C TYR A 173 -5.00 29.83 -37.84
N ASN A 174 -6.20 30.33 -37.57
CA ASN A 174 -6.81 31.41 -38.33
C ASN A 174 -6.65 32.74 -37.61
N TYR A 175 -6.13 33.78 -38.30
CA TYR A 175 -5.85 35.10 -37.71
C TYR A 175 -6.77 36.17 -38.30
N PRO A 176 -6.99 37.29 -37.58
CA PRO A 176 -7.65 38.43 -38.19
C PRO A 176 -6.77 39.01 -39.31
N PRO A 177 -7.36 39.70 -40.30
CA PRO A 177 -6.63 40.28 -41.43
C PRO A 177 -5.59 41.34 -41.02
N ASN A 178 -5.67 41.85 -39.78
CA ASN A 178 -4.70 42.81 -39.26
C ASN A 178 -3.39 42.12 -38.82
N PRO A 179 -2.24 42.43 -39.45
CA PRO A 179 -0.95 41.78 -39.18
C PRO A 179 -0.33 42.14 -37.83
N LYS A 180 -0.95 43.04 -37.04
CA LYS A 180 -0.50 43.42 -35.69
C LYS A 180 -0.95 42.45 -34.59
N PHE A 181 -1.98 41.63 -34.84
CA PHE A 181 -2.44 40.65 -33.86
C PHE A 181 -1.47 39.47 -33.79
N LYS A 182 -1.05 39.13 -32.57
CA LYS A 182 -0.19 37.98 -32.28
C LYS A 182 -0.98 36.69 -32.00
N TRP A 183 -2.24 36.80 -31.60
CA TRP A 183 -3.10 35.66 -31.25
C TRP A 183 -4.02 35.30 -32.42
N PRO A 184 -4.24 34.00 -32.70
CA PRO A 184 -5.25 33.55 -33.66
C PRO A 184 -6.68 33.80 -33.12
N LEU A 185 -7.67 33.84 -34.01
CA LEU A 185 -9.10 33.84 -33.70
C LEU A 185 -9.59 32.42 -33.39
N SER A 186 -9.13 31.43 -34.15
CA SER A 186 -9.51 30.03 -33.96
C SER A 186 -8.38 29.06 -34.29
N LYS A 187 -8.47 27.88 -33.68
CA LYS A 187 -7.67 26.68 -33.96
C LYS A 187 -8.62 25.61 -34.48
N GLU A 188 -8.25 25.00 -35.59
CA GLU A 188 -8.95 23.87 -36.20
C GLU A 188 -8.02 22.66 -36.19
N LEU A 189 -8.50 21.56 -35.64
CA LEU A 189 -7.76 20.30 -35.54
C LEU A 189 -8.58 19.21 -36.24
N SER A 190 -7.95 18.54 -37.20
CA SER A 190 -8.55 17.46 -37.99
C SER A 190 -7.71 16.19 -37.87
N ASP A 191 -8.30 15.11 -37.37
CA ASP A 191 -7.74 13.75 -37.28
C ASP A 191 -8.77 12.72 -37.78
N GLU A 192 -8.36 11.48 -38.04
CA GLU A 192 -9.27 10.41 -38.49
C GLU A 192 -10.35 10.11 -37.42
N GLY A 193 -11.56 10.67 -37.59
CA GLY A 193 -12.71 10.48 -36.68
C GLY A 193 -12.85 11.50 -35.55
N PHE A 194 -11.97 12.52 -35.49
CA PHE A 194 -12.00 13.57 -34.46
C PHE A 194 -11.77 14.95 -35.08
N HIS A 195 -12.73 15.86 -34.87
CA HIS A 195 -12.62 17.24 -35.36
C HIS A 195 -12.92 18.22 -34.23
N THR A 196 -12.02 19.18 -34.00
CA THR A 196 -12.21 20.22 -32.97
C THR A 196 -11.98 21.60 -33.55
N VAL A 197 -12.93 22.51 -33.32
CA VAL A 197 -12.78 23.94 -33.62
C VAL A 197 -12.86 24.74 -32.32
N GLY A 198 -11.74 25.35 -31.90
CA GLY A 198 -11.66 26.19 -30.70
C GLY A 198 -11.47 27.67 -31.02
N PHE A 199 -12.18 28.56 -30.33
CA PHE A 199 -12.06 30.01 -30.48
C PHE A 199 -11.29 30.64 -29.32
N TYR A 200 -10.24 31.40 -29.65
CA TYR A 200 -9.44 32.10 -28.66
C TYR A 200 -10.08 33.42 -28.23
N ASP A 201 -9.91 33.73 -26.95
CA ASP A 201 -10.23 35.04 -26.42
C ASP A 201 -9.10 36.07 -26.64
N LYS A 202 -9.31 37.30 -26.16
CA LYS A 202 -8.32 38.39 -26.24
C LYS A 202 -6.99 38.12 -25.50
N HIS A 203 -6.95 37.08 -24.68
CA HIS A 203 -5.79 36.66 -23.90
C HIS A 203 -5.07 35.43 -24.48
N GLY A 204 -5.55 34.89 -25.60
CA GLY A 204 -4.97 33.71 -26.24
C GLY A 204 -5.37 32.39 -25.59
N ARG A 205 -6.55 32.35 -24.94
CA ARG A 205 -7.13 31.14 -24.29
C ARG A 205 -8.33 30.65 -25.08
N ILE A 206 -8.48 29.34 -25.31
CA ILE A 206 -9.66 28.79 -25.97
C ILE A 206 -10.89 28.94 -25.06
N SER A 207 -11.85 29.79 -25.41
CA SER A 207 -13.00 30.08 -24.55
C SER A 207 -14.24 29.24 -24.89
N ARG A 208 -14.40 28.86 -26.14
CA ARG A 208 -15.55 28.09 -26.65
C ARG A 208 -15.17 27.35 -27.92
N GLY A 209 -15.95 26.36 -28.30
CA GLY A 209 -15.74 25.63 -29.54
C GLY A 209 -16.72 24.51 -29.78
N THR A 210 -16.50 23.77 -30.85
CA THR A 210 -17.21 22.53 -31.16
C THR A 210 -16.23 21.36 -31.25
N LEU A 211 -16.71 20.20 -30.84
CA LEU A 211 -15.96 18.95 -30.79
C LEU A 211 -16.84 17.85 -31.39
N THR A 212 -16.35 17.22 -32.44
CA THR A 212 -16.99 16.08 -33.09
C THR A 212 -16.25 14.81 -32.72
N ILE A 213 -16.96 13.88 -32.09
CA ILE A 213 -16.47 12.53 -31.76
C ILE A 213 -17.39 11.55 -32.50
N GLU A 214 -16.81 10.76 -33.40
CA GLU A 214 -17.58 9.86 -34.28
C GLU A 214 -18.68 10.63 -35.03
N ASP A 215 -19.96 10.41 -34.69
CA ASP A 215 -21.13 11.05 -35.31
C ASP A 215 -21.79 12.15 -34.45
N ASN A 216 -21.30 12.39 -33.22
CA ASN A 216 -21.88 13.34 -32.27
C ASN A 216 -21.10 14.65 -32.21
N GLU A 217 -21.79 15.79 -32.33
CA GLU A 217 -21.19 17.13 -32.23
C GLU A 217 -21.56 17.82 -30.91
N PHE A 218 -20.54 18.16 -30.12
CA PHE A 218 -20.67 18.79 -28.82
C PHE A 218 -20.15 20.23 -28.86
N ALA A 219 -20.95 21.17 -28.35
CA ALA A 219 -20.51 22.52 -28.05
C ALA A 219 -19.90 22.54 -26.64
N PHE A 220 -18.74 23.19 -26.49
CA PHE A 220 -18.11 23.41 -25.19
C PHE A 220 -17.87 24.90 -24.92
N GLN A 221 -17.96 25.28 -23.64
CA GLN A 221 -17.59 26.60 -23.14
C GLN A 221 -16.71 26.47 -21.91
N TYR A 222 -15.55 27.14 -21.91
CA TYR A 222 -14.57 27.08 -20.84
C TYR A 222 -14.55 28.37 -20.01
N HIS A 223 -14.54 28.20 -18.70
CA HIS A 223 -14.51 29.30 -17.74
C HIS A 223 -13.18 29.30 -16.99
N TYR A 224 -12.47 30.42 -17.11
CA TYR A 224 -11.13 30.60 -16.56
C TYR A 224 -11.15 31.39 -15.26
N LYS A 225 -10.10 31.20 -14.46
CA LYS A 225 -9.88 31.97 -13.25
C LYS A 225 -9.88 33.48 -13.54
N ALA A 226 -10.63 34.22 -12.74
CA ALA A 226 -10.83 35.65 -12.89
C ALA A 226 -9.58 36.46 -12.51
N THR A 227 -8.82 36.00 -11.50
CA THR A 227 -7.64 36.70 -11.01
C THR A 227 -6.33 35.89 -11.19
N PRO A 228 -5.25 36.52 -11.67
CA PRO A 228 -5.20 37.82 -12.34
C PRO A 228 -5.93 37.80 -13.70
N LYS A 229 -6.26 38.98 -14.24
CA LYS A 229 -6.92 39.08 -15.56
C LYS A 229 -6.09 38.38 -16.64
N GLY A 230 -6.73 37.48 -17.40
CA GLY A 230 -6.07 36.71 -18.45
C GLY A 230 -5.36 35.43 -17.98
N ASN A 231 -5.66 34.94 -16.78
CA ASN A 231 -5.13 33.67 -16.27
C ASN A 231 -5.53 32.47 -17.16
N THR A 232 -4.60 31.59 -17.49
CA THR A 232 -4.81 30.40 -18.33
C THR A 232 -5.43 29.21 -17.59
N ASP A 233 -5.63 29.31 -16.28
CA ASP A 233 -6.21 28.27 -15.45
C ASP A 233 -7.73 28.12 -15.67
N ILE A 234 -8.15 27.00 -16.26
CA ILE A 234 -9.56 26.62 -16.37
C ILE A 234 -10.08 26.13 -15.01
N LEU A 235 -11.29 26.57 -14.64
CA LEU A 235 -11.99 26.25 -13.39
C LEU A 235 -13.32 25.51 -13.62
N SER A 236 -14.01 25.76 -14.73
CA SER A 236 -15.19 24.97 -15.11
C SER A 236 -15.35 24.89 -16.62
N ALA A 237 -16.15 23.93 -17.06
CA ALA A 237 -16.55 23.76 -18.45
C ALA A 237 -18.03 23.37 -18.55
N ASP A 238 -18.70 23.88 -19.58
CA ASP A 238 -20.06 23.50 -19.95
C ASP A 238 -20.04 22.75 -21.28
N PHE A 239 -20.81 21.67 -21.38
CA PHE A 239 -20.93 20.83 -22.56
C PHE A 239 -22.40 20.63 -22.93
N LYS A 240 -22.74 20.80 -24.21
CA LYS A 240 -24.09 20.62 -24.77
C LYS A 240 -24.01 19.88 -26.11
N LEU A 241 -24.94 18.97 -26.38
CA LEU A 241 -25.07 18.31 -27.68
C LEU A 241 -25.75 19.26 -28.68
N ILE A 242 -25.20 19.43 -29.88
CA ILE A 242 -25.69 20.42 -30.86
C ILE A 242 -26.92 19.91 -31.62
N ASN A 243 -27.01 18.60 -31.85
CA ASN A 243 -28.03 17.97 -32.69
C ASN A 243 -29.31 17.56 -31.95
N ASP A 244 -29.41 17.87 -30.65
CA ASP A 244 -30.57 17.53 -29.83
C ASP A 244 -31.39 18.81 -29.53
N GLU A 245 -32.72 18.73 -29.66
CA GLU A 245 -33.63 19.82 -29.29
C GLU A 245 -33.74 20.00 -27.77
N SER A 246 -33.12 19.11 -26.99
CA SER A 246 -33.05 19.20 -25.53
C SER A 246 -32.19 20.38 -25.04
N ASP A 247 -32.55 20.92 -23.87
CA ASP A 247 -31.75 21.91 -23.13
C ASP A 247 -30.78 21.26 -22.15
N ASP A 248 -30.35 20.04 -22.48
CA ASP A 248 -29.50 19.25 -21.60
C ASP A 248 -28.07 19.79 -21.58
N VAL A 249 -27.54 20.03 -20.38
CA VAL A 249 -26.23 20.64 -20.18
C VAL A 249 -25.48 19.91 -19.07
N LEU A 250 -24.22 19.60 -19.34
CA LEU A 250 -23.25 19.11 -18.37
C LEU A 250 -22.28 20.24 -18.00
N SER A 251 -22.28 20.67 -16.74
CA SER A 251 -21.27 21.59 -16.21
C SER A 251 -20.35 20.87 -15.23
N VAL A 252 -19.05 20.95 -15.47
CA VAL A 252 -17.99 20.33 -14.65
C VAL A 252 -17.17 21.42 -13.97
N PHE A 253 -17.02 21.35 -12.65
CA PHE A 253 -16.23 22.31 -11.87
C PHE A 253 -15.03 21.62 -11.23
N TRP A 254 -13.84 22.18 -11.47
CA TRP A 254 -12.58 21.69 -10.92
C TRP A 254 -12.04 22.62 -9.83
N GLY A 255 -11.69 22.04 -8.68
CA GLY A 255 -11.32 22.78 -7.47
C GLY A 255 -12.53 23.31 -6.70
N VAL A 256 -12.35 23.55 -5.41
CA VAL A 256 -13.41 24.00 -4.48
C VAL A 256 -13.26 25.51 -4.30
N PRO A 257 -14.32 26.34 -4.38
CA PRO A 257 -14.25 27.76 -4.08
C PRO A 257 -14.29 28.06 -2.58
N VAL A 258 -13.81 29.26 -2.20
CA VAL A 258 -13.94 29.75 -0.83
C VAL A 258 -15.41 29.98 -0.52
N LEU A 259 -15.92 29.40 0.57
CA LEU A 259 -17.33 29.50 1.00
C LEU A 259 -18.37 28.92 0.02
N GLY A 260 -17.96 28.10 -0.96
CA GLY A 260 -18.90 27.44 -1.88
C GLY A 260 -19.47 28.35 -2.99
N ASP A 261 -18.94 29.56 -3.18
CA ASP A 261 -19.40 30.48 -4.22
C ASP A 261 -18.69 30.23 -5.56
N TYR A 262 -19.38 29.52 -6.45
CA TYR A 262 -18.90 29.18 -7.79
C TYR A 262 -19.08 30.30 -8.83
N SER A 263 -19.78 31.40 -8.49
CA SER A 263 -20.13 32.45 -9.46
C SER A 263 -18.96 33.39 -9.78
N ASN A 264 -18.04 33.55 -8.84
CA ASN A 264 -16.96 34.53 -8.92
C ASN A 264 -15.70 34.03 -9.67
N TYR A 265 -15.63 32.73 -10.01
CA TYR A 265 -14.50 32.12 -10.73
C TYR A 265 -13.12 32.48 -10.15
N ASP A 266 -13.00 32.58 -8.83
CA ASP A 266 -11.79 33.03 -8.15
C ASP A 266 -11.30 32.04 -7.09
N TRP A 267 -10.92 30.84 -7.52
CA TRP A 267 -10.31 29.81 -6.67
C TRP A 267 -9.05 29.20 -7.28
N VAL A 268 -8.33 28.41 -6.50
CA VAL A 268 -7.14 27.68 -6.95
C VAL A 268 -7.59 26.49 -7.81
N PRO A 269 -7.09 26.37 -9.05
CA PRO A 269 -7.43 25.23 -9.90
C PRO A 269 -6.94 23.91 -9.29
N SER A 270 -7.69 22.84 -9.51
CA SER A 270 -7.31 21.48 -9.14
C SER A 270 -7.64 20.52 -10.28
N GLU A 271 -7.07 19.32 -10.29
CA GLU A 271 -7.55 18.23 -11.17
C GLU A 271 -8.81 17.56 -10.59
N ARG A 272 -9.13 17.83 -9.31
CA ARG A 272 -10.27 17.25 -8.60
C ARG A 272 -11.58 17.94 -9.00
N ILE A 273 -12.59 17.13 -9.30
CA ILE A 273 -13.95 17.58 -9.60
C ILE A 273 -14.63 17.89 -8.28
N SER A 274 -14.95 19.15 -7.99
CA SER A 274 -15.67 19.51 -6.76
C SER A 274 -17.18 19.43 -6.93
N ARG A 275 -17.67 19.73 -8.14
CA ARG A 275 -19.10 19.81 -8.44
C ARG A 275 -19.39 19.43 -9.88
N LEU A 276 -20.44 18.65 -10.08
CA LEU A 276 -21.07 18.41 -11.38
C LEU A 276 -22.50 18.92 -11.33
N VAL A 277 -22.90 19.66 -12.35
CA VAL A 277 -24.30 20.09 -12.51
C VAL A 277 -24.80 19.53 -13.82
N LYS A 278 -25.90 18.78 -13.76
CA LYS A 278 -26.57 18.20 -14.91
C LYS A 278 -27.97 18.76 -15.00
N VAL A 279 -28.29 19.40 -16.10
CA VAL A 279 -29.66 19.81 -16.42
C VAL A 279 -30.21 18.79 -17.40
N ILE A 280 -31.30 18.11 -17.03
CA ILE A 280 -31.99 17.11 -17.85
C ILE A 280 -33.48 17.41 -17.81
N ASP A 281 -34.11 17.66 -18.95
CA ASP A 281 -35.55 17.96 -19.04
C ASP A 281 -36.02 19.07 -18.05
N GLY A 282 -35.19 20.10 -17.85
CA GLY A 282 -35.46 21.21 -16.93
C GLY A 282 -35.36 20.86 -15.43
N LYS A 283 -34.88 19.66 -15.07
CA LYS A 283 -34.49 19.27 -13.70
C LYS A 283 -32.99 19.41 -13.51
N THR A 284 -32.56 19.92 -12.36
CA THR A 284 -31.14 20.12 -12.05
C THR A 284 -30.65 19.09 -11.05
N TYR A 285 -29.70 18.26 -11.46
CA TYR A 285 -29.01 17.31 -10.61
C TYR A 285 -27.63 17.85 -10.28
N VAL A 286 -27.32 17.97 -8.98
CA VAL A 286 -26.05 18.48 -8.49
C VAL A 286 -25.32 17.37 -7.76
N THR A 287 -24.16 16.97 -8.27
CA THR A 287 -23.24 16.06 -7.58
C THR A 287 -22.11 16.87 -6.96
N GLU A 288 -21.96 16.81 -5.65
CA GLU A 288 -20.88 17.47 -4.89
C GLU A 288 -19.90 16.40 -4.39
N ALA A 289 -18.60 16.67 -4.50
CA ALA A 289 -17.52 15.79 -4.05
C ALA A 289 -16.67 16.50 -2.99
N GLU A 290 -16.67 15.96 -1.77
CA GLU A 290 -15.90 16.45 -0.63
C GLU A 290 -14.62 15.64 -0.45
N TYR A 291 -13.46 16.29 -0.55
CA TYR A 291 -12.13 15.65 -0.49
C TYR A 291 -11.47 15.80 0.88
N ARG A 292 -12.01 15.13 1.90
CA ARG A 292 -11.32 14.94 3.19
C ARG A 292 -10.11 14.02 3.08
N HIS A 293 -10.18 13.09 2.14
CA HIS A 293 -9.08 12.24 1.73
C HIS A 293 -8.89 12.42 0.23
N ARG A 294 -7.63 12.53 -0.21
CA ARG A 294 -7.29 12.82 -1.60
C ARG A 294 -7.87 11.82 -2.60
N ARG A 295 -7.89 10.54 -2.22
CA ARG A 295 -8.25 9.41 -3.11
C ARG A 295 -9.61 8.80 -2.84
N ASP A 296 -10.29 9.25 -1.79
CA ASP A 296 -11.56 8.67 -1.35
C ASP A 296 -12.57 9.78 -1.04
N PRO A 297 -12.98 10.58 -2.04
CA PRO A 297 -13.95 11.65 -1.83
C PRO A 297 -15.31 11.09 -1.38
N LEU A 298 -16.01 11.88 -0.58
CA LEU A 298 -17.42 11.65 -0.29
C LEU A 298 -18.23 12.34 -1.38
N ILE A 299 -18.91 11.53 -2.21
CA ILE A 299 -19.70 12.02 -3.34
C ILE A 299 -21.17 11.93 -2.97
N THR A 300 -21.87 13.05 -3.03
CA THR A 300 -23.32 13.11 -2.79
C THR A 300 -24.01 13.75 -3.98
N THR A 301 -25.10 13.15 -4.44
CA THR A 301 -25.92 13.69 -5.53
C THR A 301 -27.29 14.13 -5.01
N TYR A 302 -27.71 15.32 -5.39
CA TYR A 302 -28.98 15.92 -5.03
C TYR A 302 -29.77 16.29 -6.29
N LEU A 303 -31.07 16.05 -6.28
CA LEU A 303 -32.01 16.74 -7.16
C LEU A 303 -32.33 18.10 -6.52
N GLN A 304 -32.10 19.17 -7.28
CA GLN A 304 -32.42 20.53 -6.87
C GLN A 304 -33.76 20.95 -7.49
N GLU A 305 -34.75 21.18 -6.65
CA GLU A 305 -36.09 21.63 -7.04
C GLU A 305 -36.12 23.15 -7.28
N LYS A 306 -37.12 23.64 -8.03
CA LYS A 306 -37.22 25.06 -8.43
C LYS A 306 -37.38 26.03 -7.24
N ASP A 307 -37.81 25.53 -6.09
CA ASP A 307 -37.93 26.26 -4.82
C ASP A 307 -36.64 26.27 -3.99
N GLY A 308 -35.58 25.62 -4.48
CA GLY A 308 -34.28 25.52 -3.82
C GLY A 308 -34.12 24.31 -2.89
N ARG A 309 -35.15 23.46 -2.73
CA ARG A 309 -35.04 22.23 -1.94
C ARG A 309 -34.09 21.24 -2.62
N ARG A 310 -33.32 20.52 -1.81
CA ARG A 310 -32.37 19.50 -2.25
C ARG A 310 -32.81 18.13 -1.75
N THR A 311 -33.02 17.19 -2.66
CA THR A 311 -33.40 15.81 -2.34
C THR A 311 -32.25 14.88 -2.74
N ALA A 312 -31.64 14.18 -1.78
CA ALA A 312 -30.54 13.26 -2.06
C ALA A 312 -31.02 12.06 -2.88
N ILE A 313 -30.25 11.68 -3.90
CA ILE A 313 -30.54 10.54 -4.77
C ILE A 313 -29.35 9.58 -4.84
N ALA A 314 -29.63 8.28 -4.97
CA ALA A 314 -28.60 7.24 -4.92
C ALA A 314 -27.73 7.16 -6.18
N ARG A 315 -28.27 7.49 -7.36
CA ARG A 315 -27.56 7.44 -8.65
C ARG A 315 -27.78 8.72 -9.44
N SER A 316 -26.69 9.31 -9.92
CA SER A 316 -26.72 10.47 -10.83
C SER A 316 -27.13 10.00 -12.24
N PRO A 317 -28.13 10.63 -12.87
CA PRO A 317 -28.52 10.30 -14.25
C PRO A 317 -27.40 10.67 -15.24
N LYS A 318 -27.25 9.88 -16.30
CA LYS A 318 -26.33 10.20 -17.41
C LYS A 318 -27.05 11.08 -18.43
N ILE A 319 -26.34 12.04 -19.00
CA ILE A 319 -26.87 12.89 -20.09
C ILE A 319 -26.63 12.20 -21.44
N PHE A 320 -25.37 11.86 -21.73
CA PHE A 320 -24.97 11.15 -22.95
C PHE A 320 -23.86 10.13 -22.64
N ASN A 321 -23.56 9.22 -23.58
CA ASN A 321 -22.70 8.06 -23.35
C ASN A 321 -21.22 8.44 -23.11
N GLU A 322 -20.79 9.54 -23.71
CA GLU A 322 -19.43 10.07 -23.74
C GLU A 322 -19.07 10.92 -22.50
N GLU A 323 -19.95 11.03 -21.49
CA GLU A 323 -19.80 11.88 -20.30
C GLU A 323 -18.42 11.72 -19.62
N ALA A 324 -17.89 10.50 -19.57
CA ALA A 324 -16.61 10.20 -18.94
C ALA A 324 -15.42 10.98 -19.56
N LEU A 325 -15.49 11.32 -20.85
CA LEU A 325 -14.45 12.09 -21.54
C LEU A 325 -14.38 13.54 -21.06
N PHE A 326 -15.52 14.11 -20.63
CA PHE A 326 -15.63 15.52 -20.23
C PHE A 326 -15.34 15.78 -18.75
N LEU A 327 -15.22 14.72 -17.94
CA LEU A 327 -14.87 14.82 -16.52
C LEU A 327 -13.39 15.24 -16.31
N ALA A 328 -12.52 14.90 -17.27
CA ALA A 328 -11.11 15.26 -17.21
C ALA A 328 -10.89 16.76 -17.48
N ARG A 329 -10.07 17.41 -16.65
CA ARG A 329 -9.72 18.82 -16.85
C ARG A 329 -8.95 18.97 -18.18
N PRO A 330 -9.43 19.79 -19.13
CA PRO A 330 -8.74 19.98 -20.40
C PRO A 330 -7.38 20.67 -20.22
N ASN A 331 -6.39 20.20 -20.97
CA ASN A 331 -5.01 20.70 -20.94
C ASN A 331 -4.64 21.41 -22.25
N ASN A 332 -3.57 22.21 -22.24
CA ASN A 332 -3.01 22.89 -23.42
C ASN A 332 -4.00 23.84 -24.13
N LEU A 333 -4.83 24.56 -23.38
CA LEU A 333 -5.83 25.49 -23.92
C LEU A 333 -5.29 26.90 -24.25
N SER A 334 -4.02 27.17 -23.90
CA SER A 334 -3.38 28.46 -24.12
C SER A 334 -2.49 28.40 -25.34
N PHE A 335 -2.54 29.43 -26.18
CA PHE A 335 -1.80 29.50 -27.43
C PHE A 335 -0.27 29.47 -27.25
N ASP A 336 0.25 29.81 -26.08
CA ASP A 336 1.68 29.74 -25.80
C ASP A 336 2.25 28.31 -25.68
N MET A 337 1.38 27.32 -25.55
CA MET A 337 1.72 25.89 -25.67
C MET A 337 1.72 25.41 -27.13
N ASP A 338 1.11 26.18 -28.03
CA ASP A 338 1.08 25.94 -29.47
C ASP A 338 2.21 26.66 -30.20
N ASP A 339 2.45 27.93 -29.89
CA ASP A 339 3.55 28.72 -30.42
C ASP A 339 4.66 28.94 -29.36
N LEU A 340 5.80 28.29 -29.56
CA LEU A 340 6.96 28.43 -28.67
C LEU A 340 7.54 29.86 -28.67
N LEU A 341 7.33 30.63 -29.74
CA LEU A 341 7.93 31.94 -30.02
C LEU A 341 7.02 33.12 -29.62
N VAL A 342 5.81 32.87 -29.11
CA VAL A 342 4.77 33.90 -28.89
C VAL A 342 5.22 35.08 -28.01
N TYR A 343 6.03 34.80 -26.98
CA TYR A 343 6.53 35.79 -26.03
C TYR A 343 7.72 36.59 -26.54
N HIS A 344 8.31 36.19 -27.67
CA HIS A 344 9.45 36.88 -28.27
C HIS A 344 8.98 37.98 -29.23
N ASN A 345 9.81 39.02 -29.36
CA ASN A 345 9.50 40.14 -30.23
C ASN A 345 9.74 39.76 -31.70
N ARG A 346 8.97 40.34 -32.62
CA ARG A 346 9.06 40.03 -34.06
C ARG A 346 10.46 40.26 -34.64
N LEU A 347 11.19 41.25 -34.10
CA LEU A 347 12.58 41.51 -34.48
C LEU A 347 13.51 40.32 -34.13
N GLN A 348 13.26 39.66 -33.00
CA GLN A 348 14.03 38.51 -32.54
C GLN A 348 13.75 37.27 -33.40
N VAL A 349 12.47 37.01 -33.68
CA VAL A 349 12.05 35.90 -34.56
C VAL A 349 12.52 36.13 -36.00
N SER A 350 12.47 37.38 -36.48
CA SER A 350 13.01 37.73 -37.80
C SER A 350 14.52 37.51 -37.89
N GLN A 351 15.26 37.77 -36.82
CA GLN A 351 16.67 37.44 -36.75
C GLN A 351 16.91 35.93 -36.75
N MET A 352 16.12 35.16 -36.00
CA MET A 352 16.20 33.69 -36.02
C MET A 352 15.99 33.14 -37.43
N ARG A 353 14.98 33.63 -38.17
CA ARG A 353 14.76 33.30 -39.58
C ARG A 353 15.97 33.65 -40.46
N ARG A 354 16.56 34.84 -40.29
CA ARG A 354 17.74 35.27 -41.07
C ARG A 354 18.97 34.38 -40.85
N HIS A 355 19.23 33.98 -39.60
CA HIS A 355 20.35 33.11 -39.26
C HIS A 355 20.16 31.68 -39.75
N SER A 356 18.91 31.24 -39.93
CA SER A 356 18.58 29.91 -40.46
C SER A 356 18.81 29.81 -41.98
N GLY A 357 18.74 30.95 -42.70
CA GLY A 357 18.91 30.99 -44.15
C GLY A 357 20.28 31.45 -44.67
N ARG A 358 21.14 32.06 -43.83
CA ARG A 358 22.45 32.60 -44.25
C ARG A 358 23.50 32.50 -43.14
N LYS A 359 24.75 32.12 -43.49
CA LYS A 359 25.90 32.20 -42.58
C LYS A 359 26.19 33.68 -42.22
N PRO A 360 26.42 34.01 -40.94
CA PRO A 360 26.62 35.40 -40.52
C PRO A 360 27.92 35.99 -41.09
N THR A 361 27.86 37.20 -41.66
CA THR A 361 29.02 37.97 -42.17
C THR A 361 29.60 38.92 -41.10
N PHE A 362 30.86 39.35 -41.22
CA PHE A 362 31.52 40.23 -40.24
C PHE A 362 30.73 41.52 -39.93
N PHE A 363 30.12 42.14 -40.94
CA PHE A 363 29.26 43.33 -40.80
C PHE A 363 27.96 43.08 -40.01
N SER A 364 27.51 41.83 -39.88
CA SER A 364 26.36 41.48 -39.03
C SER A 364 26.67 41.60 -37.53
N TYR A 365 27.94 41.56 -37.13
CA TYR A 365 28.35 41.68 -35.73
C TYR A 365 28.35 43.13 -35.21
N ILE A 366 28.39 44.13 -36.09
CA ILE A 366 28.56 45.56 -35.75
C ILE A 366 27.24 46.34 -35.84
N ASN A 367 26.13 45.69 -36.23
CA ASN A 367 24.83 46.36 -36.40
C ASN A 367 24.13 46.60 -35.03
N PRO A 368 23.81 47.86 -34.64
CA PRO A 368 23.15 48.17 -33.38
C PRO A 368 21.75 47.53 -33.24
N VAL A 369 21.07 47.22 -34.34
CA VAL A 369 19.78 46.51 -34.34
C VAL A 369 19.91 45.06 -33.84
N ASN A 370 21.06 44.42 -34.07
CA ASN A 370 21.33 43.07 -33.54
C ASN A 370 21.58 43.09 -32.03
N TRP A 371 22.17 44.18 -31.51
CA TRP A 371 22.34 44.36 -30.08
C TRP A 371 20.99 44.57 -29.36
N ILE A 372 20.12 45.43 -29.91
CA ILE A 372 18.77 45.69 -29.36
C ILE A 372 17.90 44.41 -29.35
N ALA A 373 17.97 43.59 -30.39
CA ALA A 373 17.20 42.35 -30.45
C ALA A 373 17.75 41.24 -29.53
N SER A 374 19.03 41.29 -29.14
CA SER A 374 19.60 40.35 -28.17
C SER A 374 19.12 40.57 -26.73
N TRP A 375 18.55 41.75 -26.44
CA TRP A 375 17.94 42.06 -25.15
C TRP A 375 16.60 41.32 -24.99
N GLY A 376 16.36 40.73 -23.81
CA GLY A 376 15.11 40.03 -23.51
C GLY A 376 14.93 38.68 -24.24
N THR A 377 16.01 38.01 -24.65
CA THR A 377 15.96 36.65 -25.26
C THR A 377 15.52 35.56 -24.29
N ARG A 378 15.52 35.85 -22.98
CA ARG A 378 15.06 34.96 -21.91
C ARG A 378 13.75 35.49 -21.34
N VAL A 379 12.71 34.67 -21.41
CA VAL A 379 11.41 34.92 -20.81
C VAL A 379 11.19 33.91 -19.70
N TYR A 380 10.66 34.36 -18.57
CA TYR A 380 10.32 33.53 -17.44
C TYR A 380 8.82 33.61 -17.17
N LEU A 381 8.16 32.46 -17.01
CA LEU A 381 6.72 32.38 -16.72
C LEU A 381 6.51 31.77 -15.34
N PRO A 382 5.61 32.33 -14.52
CA PRO A 382 5.32 31.79 -13.20
C PRO A 382 4.79 30.36 -13.31
N ILE A 383 5.14 29.53 -12.33
CA ILE A 383 4.69 28.14 -12.22
C ILE A 383 3.94 27.99 -10.89
N PRO A 384 2.82 27.25 -10.84
CA PRO A 384 2.14 26.98 -9.59
C PRO A 384 2.97 26.09 -8.65
N THR A 385 2.79 26.28 -7.34
CA THR A 385 3.56 25.61 -6.28
C THR A 385 3.51 24.09 -6.39
N TRP A 386 2.33 23.50 -6.57
CA TRP A 386 2.18 22.04 -6.75
C TRP A 386 3.07 21.46 -7.86
N GLN A 387 3.28 22.20 -8.96
CA GLN A 387 4.05 21.72 -10.09
C GLN A 387 5.55 21.73 -9.75
N ILE A 388 6.04 22.78 -9.09
CA ILE A 388 7.44 22.84 -8.62
C ILE A 388 7.74 21.67 -7.68
N ARG A 389 6.82 21.40 -6.74
CA ARG A 389 6.93 20.28 -5.81
C ARG A 389 6.89 18.94 -6.54
N THR A 390 6.00 18.80 -7.53
CA THR A 390 5.91 17.57 -8.35
C THR A 390 7.22 17.29 -9.07
N GLU A 391 7.85 18.30 -9.69
CA GLU A 391 9.14 18.12 -10.35
C GLU A 391 10.26 17.78 -9.38
N LEU A 392 10.30 18.41 -8.20
CA LEU A 392 11.28 18.13 -7.15
C LEU A 392 11.23 16.65 -6.73
N TRP A 393 10.04 16.15 -6.38
CA TRP A 393 9.87 14.77 -5.91
C TRP A 393 10.00 13.74 -7.04
N ASN A 394 9.58 14.07 -8.25
CA ASN A 394 9.81 13.22 -9.43
C ASN A 394 11.31 13.10 -9.75
N LEU A 395 12.09 14.16 -9.58
CA LEU A 395 13.55 14.13 -9.74
C LEU A 395 14.20 13.24 -8.68
N TRP A 396 13.77 13.35 -7.41
CA TRP A 396 14.23 12.50 -6.32
C TRP A 396 13.92 11.02 -6.56
N LEU A 397 12.70 10.69 -7.03
CA LEU A 397 12.30 9.30 -7.31
C LEU A 397 13.06 8.66 -8.48
N LYS A 398 13.41 9.44 -9.51
CA LYS A 398 14.00 8.93 -10.75
C LYS A 398 15.52 9.04 -10.84
N THR A 399 16.14 9.89 -10.03
CA THR A 399 17.55 10.25 -10.19
C THR A 399 18.30 10.15 -8.86
N ASP A 400 19.44 9.45 -8.87
CA ASP A 400 20.32 9.32 -7.69
C ASP A 400 21.13 10.61 -7.36
N THR A 401 20.82 11.73 -8.01
CA THR A 401 21.57 13.00 -7.85
C THR A 401 21.10 13.84 -6.68
N LEU A 402 19.88 13.60 -6.19
CA LEU A 402 19.25 14.36 -5.13
C LEU A 402 19.04 13.47 -3.91
N ASP A 403 19.66 13.83 -2.79
CA ASP A 403 19.44 13.14 -1.51
C ASP A 403 18.12 13.58 -0.85
N ALA A 404 17.52 12.68 -0.06
CA ALA A 404 16.23 12.92 0.60
C ALA A 404 16.22 14.13 1.54
N PRO A 405 17.23 14.36 2.41
CA PRO A 405 17.24 15.54 3.28
C PRO A 405 17.23 16.87 2.50
N THR A 406 18.00 16.96 1.42
CA THR A 406 18.01 18.14 0.55
C THR A 406 16.67 18.35 -0.15
N ALA A 407 16.00 17.27 -0.58
CA ALA A 407 14.66 17.36 -1.16
C ALA A 407 13.62 17.88 -0.16
N CYS A 408 13.59 17.34 1.06
CA CYS A 408 12.67 17.82 2.12
C CYS A 408 12.88 19.30 2.44
N TRP A 409 14.13 19.75 2.54
CA TRP A 409 14.44 21.16 2.83
C TRP A 409 14.02 22.09 1.68
N LEU A 410 14.22 21.68 0.42
CA LEU A 410 13.74 22.44 -0.74
C LEU A 410 12.20 22.50 -0.80
N ASP A 411 11.53 21.41 -0.46
CA ASP A 411 10.07 21.34 -0.41
C ASP A 411 9.51 22.35 0.62
N GLU A 412 10.13 22.44 1.80
CA GLU A 412 9.78 23.44 2.82
C GLU A 412 9.97 24.87 2.31
N LEU A 413 11.09 25.17 1.65
CA LEU A 413 11.34 26.50 1.06
C LEU A 413 10.28 26.87 0.02
N VAL A 414 9.91 25.93 -0.85
CA VAL A 414 8.85 26.12 -1.85
C VAL A 414 7.52 26.42 -1.16
N LEU A 415 7.17 25.71 -0.09
CA LEU A 415 5.95 25.95 0.70
C LEU A 415 5.99 27.26 1.50
N ARG A 416 7.16 27.75 1.88
CA ARG A 416 7.31 29.06 2.57
C ARG A 416 7.04 30.24 1.64
N GLU A 417 7.29 30.09 0.34
CA GLU A 417 7.00 31.11 -0.67
C GLU A 417 5.52 31.12 -1.10
N GLU A 418 4.77 30.05 -0.85
CA GLU A 418 3.34 29.94 -1.19
C GLU A 418 2.51 31.07 -0.51
N PRO A 419 1.89 31.98 -1.28
CA PRO A 419 1.15 33.11 -0.73
C PRO A 419 0.06 32.74 0.28
N ARG A 420 -0.64 31.63 0.05
CA ARG A 420 -1.73 31.15 0.93
C ARG A 420 -1.23 30.70 2.31
N LEU A 421 0.00 30.19 2.40
CA LEU A 421 0.59 29.72 3.65
C LEU A 421 1.27 30.84 4.47
N ARG A 422 1.34 32.09 3.97
CA ARG A 422 2.01 33.20 4.68
C ARG A 422 1.44 33.47 6.07
N ALA A 423 0.12 33.40 6.23
CA ALA A 423 -0.53 33.59 7.54
C ALA A 423 -0.15 32.48 8.52
N TYR A 424 -0.21 31.22 8.05
CA TYR A 424 0.22 30.04 8.80
C TYR A 424 1.69 30.17 9.24
N TRP A 425 2.61 30.46 8.32
CA TRP A 425 4.03 30.58 8.64
C TRP A 425 4.32 31.72 9.63
N ARG A 426 3.64 32.87 9.52
CA ARG A 426 3.78 33.96 10.49
C ARG A 426 3.33 33.53 11.89
N ALA A 427 2.19 32.85 12.01
CA ALA A 427 1.68 32.37 13.27
C ALA A 427 2.59 31.27 13.88
N ARG A 428 2.96 30.25 13.10
CA ARG A 428 3.89 29.18 13.51
C ARG A 428 5.22 29.76 14.01
N ASN A 429 5.88 30.58 13.19
CA ASN A 429 7.17 31.19 13.51
C ASN A 429 7.13 32.11 14.77
N SER A 430 5.93 32.54 15.20
CA SER A 430 5.73 33.35 16.40
C SER A 430 5.37 32.53 17.65
N GLY A 431 5.30 31.19 17.53
CA GLY A 431 4.90 30.27 18.59
C GLY A 431 3.39 30.22 18.84
N GLN A 432 2.58 30.81 17.96
CA GLN A 432 1.12 30.88 18.09
C GLN A 432 0.47 29.70 17.36
N LEU A 433 0.70 28.49 17.86
CA LEU A 433 0.33 27.25 17.17
C LEU A 433 -1.18 27.10 16.91
N ARG A 434 -2.03 27.63 17.82
CA ARG A 434 -3.50 27.63 17.64
C ARG A 434 -3.92 28.54 16.48
N GLU A 435 -3.34 29.74 16.39
CA GLU A 435 -3.60 30.67 15.28
C GLU A 435 -3.09 30.10 13.95
N ALA A 436 -1.98 29.37 13.97
CA ALA A 436 -1.47 28.67 12.80
C ALA A 436 -2.48 27.63 12.28
N LYS A 437 -3.07 26.80 13.17
CA LYS A 437 -4.15 25.87 12.80
C LYS A 437 -5.38 26.59 12.23
N GLN A 438 -5.83 27.66 12.89
CA GLN A 438 -6.96 28.46 12.41
C GLN A 438 -6.71 29.09 11.03
N ALA A 439 -5.46 29.48 10.75
CA ALA A 439 -5.08 29.99 9.43
C ALA A 439 -5.16 28.91 8.33
N LEU A 440 -4.86 27.65 8.65
CA LEU A 440 -5.08 26.51 7.75
C LEU A 440 -6.58 26.25 7.55
N ASP A 441 -7.35 26.18 8.64
CA ASP A 441 -8.78 25.86 8.60
C ASP A 441 -9.58 26.83 7.74
N LYS A 442 -9.22 28.11 7.74
CA LYS A 442 -9.91 29.16 6.99
C LYS A 442 -9.89 28.95 5.47
N GLU A 443 -8.80 28.38 4.94
CA GLU A 443 -8.58 28.28 3.48
C GLU A 443 -8.10 26.88 3.07
N ILE A 444 -8.43 25.83 3.83
CA ILE A 444 -7.83 24.50 3.65
C ILE A 444 -7.97 23.97 2.22
N ASP A 445 -9.15 24.10 1.60
CA ASP A 445 -9.38 23.56 0.26
C ASP A 445 -8.57 24.29 -0.82
N GLN A 446 -8.34 25.60 -0.63
CA GLN A 446 -7.45 26.38 -1.50
C GLN A 446 -5.99 25.98 -1.30
N ILE A 447 -5.57 25.78 -0.05
CA ILE A 447 -4.20 25.39 0.31
C ILE A 447 -3.89 24.02 -0.29
N VAL A 448 -4.75 23.03 -0.05
CA VAL A 448 -4.67 21.66 -0.60
C VAL A 448 -4.52 21.73 -2.13
N SER A 449 -5.41 22.46 -2.80
CA SER A 449 -5.35 22.61 -4.27
C SER A 449 -4.07 23.28 -4.77
N ALA A 450 -3.47 24.18 -3.97
CA ALA A 450 -2.26 24.91 -4.36
C ALA A 450 -0.97 24.08 -4.19
N ILE A 451 -0.93 23.21 -3.17
CA ILE A 451 0.29 22.51 -2.78
C ILE A 451 0.31 21.04 -3.17
N ASP A 452 -0.83 20.41 -3.46
CA ASP A 452 -0.92 18.98 -3.72
C ASP A 452 -0.17 18.56 -4.99
N ILE A 453 0.86 17.73 -4.80
CA ILE A 453 1.70 17.15 -5.86
C ILE A 453 0.87 16.23 -6.76
N GLN A 454 1.24 15.99 -8.02
CA GLN A 454 0.52 15.04 -8.89
C GLN A 454 0.50 13.60 -8.34
N THR A 455 -0.57 12.88 -8.66
CA THR A 455 -0.90 11.57 -8.05
C THR A 455 0.13 10.48 -8.32
N ASP A 456 0.72 10.43 -9.51
CA ASP A 456 1.73 9.43 -9.86
C ASP A 456 3.04 9.58 -9.08
N VAL A 457 3.27 10.76 -8.48
CA VAL A 457 4.40 11.02 -7.58
C VAL A 457 3.99 10.84 -6.11
N SER A 458 2.82 11.35 -5.72
CA SER A 458 2.37 11.30 -4.32
C SER A 458 2.09 9.88 -3.83
N GLU A 459 1.57 9.00 -4.70
CA GLU A 459 1.28 7.60 -4.39
C GLU A 459 2.50 6.76 -4.00
N VAL A 460 3.70 7.15 -4.43
CA VAL A 460 4.94 6.39 -4.22
C VAL A 460 5.97 7.19 -3.42
N CYS A 461 5.55 8.27 -2.76
CA CYS A 461 6.44 9.16 -2.04
C CYS A 461 5.84 9.60 -0.69
N LEU A 462 6.46 9.17 0.41
CA LEU A 462 5.99 9.47 1.78
C LEU A 462 6.66 10.68 2.44
N LEU A 463 7.70 11.23 1.82
CA LEU A 463 8.49 12.33 2.34
C LEU A 463 7.95 13.75 2.08
N PRO A 464 7.13 14.03 1.06
CA PRO A 464 6.59 15.38 0.84
C PRO A 464 5.82 15.88 2.05
N ILE A 465 5.93 17.18 2.36
CA ILE A 465 5.15 17.80 3.43
C ILE A 465 3.68 17.81 3.02
N ARG A 466 2.82 17.11 3.78
CA ARG A 466 1.37 17.09 3.56
C ARG A 466 0.68 18.14 4.41
N THR A 467 -0.60 18.38 4.16
CA THR A 467 -1.41 19.28 5.00
C THR A 467 -1.48 18.82 6.44
N THR A 468 -1.56 17.51 6.70
CA THR A 468 -1.51 16.94 8.06
C THR A 468 -0.20 17.24 8.79
N ASP A 469 0.94 17.23 8.08
CA ASP A 469 2.22 17.64 8.64
C ASP A 469 2.20 19.14 9.01
N LEU A 470 1.53 19.99 8.23
CA LEU A 470 1.34 21.41 8.60
C LEU A 470 0.47 21.55 9.87
N TYR A 471 -0.56 20.73 10.07
CA TYR A 471 -1.37 20.76 11.29
C TYR A 471 -0.59 20.32 12.54
N THR A 472 0.34 19.37 12.41
CA THR A 472 1.22 18.95 13.51
C THR A 472 2.44 19.86 13.66
N MET A 473 2.53 20.94 12.86
CA MET A 473 3.66 21.87 12.80
C MET A 473 4.98 21.14 12.53
N GLY A 474 4.87 20.03 11.80
CA GLY A 474 5.97 19.15 11.48
C GLY A 474 6.60 19.42 10.13
N LEU A 475 7.48 18.50 9.77
CA LEU A 475 8.05 18.28 8.47
C LEU A 475 7.57 16.91 7.97
N GLY A 476 7.71 16.65 6.68
CA GLY A 476 7.17 15.42 6.07
C GLY A 476 7.50 14.16 6.90
N LYS A 477 6.50 13.30 7.09
CA LYS A 477 6.48 12.08 7.94
C LYS A 477 6.22 12.29 9.44
N ASP A 478 6.03 13.52 9.92
CA ASP A 478 5.68 13.76 11.31
C ASP A 478 4.25 13.38 11.65
N ALA A 479 3.31 13.64 10.74
CA ALA A 479 1.97 13.10 10.81
C ALA A 479 1.93 11.70 10.15
N THR A 480 1.21 10.75 10.74
CA THR A 480 0.98 9.45 10.09
C THR A 480 -0.21 9.49 9.14
N GLN A 481 -1.11 10.45 9.32
CA GLN A 481 -2.37 10.60 8.58
C GLN A 481 -2.13 11.04 7.14
N VAL A 482 -2.87 10.43 6.21
CA VAL A 482 -2.86 10.72 4.75
C VAL A 482 -4.06 11.60 4.34
N THR A 483 -4.90 11.98 5.31
CA THR A 483 -6.06 12.86 5.14
C THR A 483 -5.68 14.33 5.00
N THR A 484 -6.66 15.18 4.68
CA THR A 484 -6.48 16.63 4.59
C THR A 484 -6.24 17.24 5.98
N ARG A 485 -7.05 16.85 6.98
CA ARG A 485 -6.87 17.24 8.39
C ARG A 485 -6.63 16.02 9.28
N PRO A 486 -5.89 16.13 10.39
CA PRO A 486 -5.72 15.03 11.34
C PRO A 486 -7.06 14.54 11.93
N GLU A 487 -8.01 15.44 12.21
CA GLU A 487 -9.34 15.09 12.70
C GLU A 487 -10.24 14.40 11.66
N ASP A 488 -9.90 14.52 10.36
CA ASP A 488 -10.58 13.77 9.29
C ASP A 488 -10.16 12.31 9.26
N CYS A 489 -9.12 11.93 10.03
CA CYS A 489 -8.76 10.55 10.29
C CYS A 489 -9.95 9.89 11.00
N PHE A 490 -10.74 9.20 10.20
CA PHE A 490 -12.14 8.92 10.47
C PHE A 490 -12.36 7.69 11.38
N ASN A 491 -13.52 7.64 12.03
CA ASN A 491 -14.03 6.51 12.81
C ASN A 491 -15.14 5.78 12.05
N ASP A 492 -15.21 4.46 12.16
CA ASP A 492 -16.23 3.58 11.56
C ASP A 492 -17.65 4.18 11.43
N THR A 493 -18.29 3.96 10.28
CA THR A 493 -19.72 4.25 10.02
C THR A 493 -20.48 2.96 9.69
N LYS A 494 -21.80 3.08 9.50
CA LYS A 494 -22.65 2.00 9.01
C LYS A 494 -22.24 1.46 7.63
N ASP A 495 -21.54 2.25 6.82
CA ASP A 495 -21.17 1.88 5.45
C ASP A 495 -19.66 1.79 5.23
N ARG A 496 -18.84 2.09 6.25
CA ARG A 496 -17.37 2.04 6.17
C ARG A 496 -16.74 1.61 7.48
N VAL A 497 -15.76 0.71 7.44
CA VAL A 497 -15.01 0.23 8.60
C VAL A 497 -13.52 0.51 8.45
N SER A 498 -12.90 0.96 9.53
CA SER A 498 -11.48 1.14 9.67
C SER A 498 -10.82 -0.14 10.18
N VAL A 499 -9.71 -0.52 9.55
CA VAL A 499 -8.93 -1.72 9.86
C VAL A 499 -7.48 -1.32 10.08
N ILE A 500 -6.88 -1.76 11.19
CA ILE A 500 -5.44 -1.69 11.38
C ILE A 500 -4.83 -2.92 10.73
N PHE A 501 -3.77 -2.78 9.95
CA PHE A 501 -2.99 -3.94 9.55
C PHE A 501 -1.49 -3.76 9.78
N ASN A 502 -0.84 -4.89 10.05
CA ASN A 502 0.59 -5.03 10.22
C ASN A 502 1.16 -5.84 9.05
N ASP A 503 2.16 -5.28 8.37
CA ASP A 503 2.87 -5.88 7.25
C ASP A 503 4.37 -5.93 7.56
N ILE A 504 4.97 -7.13 7.54
CA ILE A 504 6.36 -7.35 7.95
C ILE A 504 7.21 -7.65 6.73
N GLY A 505 8.11 -6.73 6.36
CA GLY A 505 9.03 -6.93 5.23
C GLY A 505 8.33 -7.13 3.88
N CYS A 506 7.10 -6.63 3.72
CA CYS A 506 6.28 -6.78 2.52
C CYS A 506 5.78 -5.43 1.98
N TRP A 507 4.47 -5.19 1.95
CA TRP A 507 3.90 -3.94 1.45
C TRP A 507 4.22 -2.77 2.40
N PRO A 508 4.57 -1.56 1.91
CA PRO A 508 4.52 -1.11 0.52
C PRO A 508 5.88 -1.17 -0.22
N GLU A 509 6.98 -1.47 0.47
CA GLU A 509 8.34 -1.25 -0.06
C GLU A 509 8.93 -2.49 -0.76
N ALA A 510 8.60 -3.68 -0.27
CA ALA A 510 9.17 -4.92 -0.76
C ALA A 510 8.29 -5.56 -1.85
N PRO A 511 8.88 -6.04 -2.96
CA PRO A 511 8.15 -6.74 -4.00
C PRO A 511 7.88 -8.20 -3.61
N GLY A 512 6.77 -8.78 -4.05
CA GLY A 512 6.49 -10.21 -3.84
C GLY A 512 5.00 -10.54 -3.90
N GLY A 513 4.68 -11.83 -3.80
CA GLY A 513 3.29 -12.32 -3.82
C GLY A 513 2.44 -11.75 -2.68
N VAL A 514 2.98 -11.71 -1.46
CA VAL A 514 2.28 -11.15 -0.28
C VAL A 514 1.98 -9.67 -0.49
N SER A 515 2.97 -8.87 -0.89
CA SER A 515 2.77 -7.44 -1.15
C SER A 515 1.79 -7.19 -2.30
N ASN A 516 1.78 -8.06 -3.32
CA ASN A 516 0.81 -8.01 -4.41
C ASN A 516 -0.62 -8.27 -3.91
N CYS A 517 -0.82 -9.29 -3.06
CA CYS A 517 -2.13 -9.57 -2.46
C CYS A 517 -2.59 -8.40 -1.59
N ARG A 518 -1.71 -7.84 -0.75
CA ARG A 518 -2.04 -6.66 0.06
C ARG A 518 -2.40 -5.45 -0.79
N ARG A 519 -1.64 -5.16 -1.86
CA ARG A 519 -1.97 -4.09 -2.81
C ARG A 519 -3.38 -4.29 -3.35
N ASP A 520 -3.72 -5.51 -3.75
CA ASP A 520 -5.02 -5.80 -4.34
C ASP A 520 -6.15 -5.56 -3.35
N LEU A 521 -6.00 -5.96 -2.08
CA LEU A 521 -6.95 -5.62 -1.01
C LEU A 521 -7.05 -4.11 -0.77
N VAL A 522 -5.92 -3.43 -0.60
CA VAL A 522 -5.87 -1.98 -0.38
C VAL A 522 -6.50 -1.24 -1.56
N ASN A 523 -6.23 -1.64 -2.80
CA ASN A 523 -6.74 -0.96 -3.99
C ASN A 523 -8.19 -1.33 -4.33
N GLY A 524 -8.61 -2.55 -3.98
CA GLY A 524 -9.87 -3.16 -4.43
C GLY A 524 -11.04 -2.96 -3.48
N HIS A 525 -10.80 -2.78 -2.18
CA HIS A 525 -11.90 -2.56 -1.25
C HIS A 525 -12.61 -1.22 -1.47
N SER A 526 -13.92 -1.20 -1.23
CA SER A 526 -14.75 0.00 -1.36
C SER A 526 -15.17 0.55 0.02
N THR A 527 -15.50 -0.33 0.97
CA THR A 527 -15.97 0.05 2.31
C THR A 527 -14.88 0.08 3.38
N ILE A 528 -13.69 -0.47 3.10
CA ILE A 528 -12.61 -0.62 4.08
C ILE A 528 -11.62 0.55 4.02
N ARG A 529 -11.22 1.06 5.18
CA ARG A 529 -10.22 2.12 5.32
C ARG A 529 -9.08 1.66 6.23
N ASN A 530 -7.85 1.83 5.81
CA ASN A 530 -6.72 1.15 6.44
C ASN A 530 -5.84 2.09 7.26
N HIS A 531 -5.42 1.62 8.44
CA HIS A 531 -4.38 2.22 9.27
C HIS A 531 -3.18 1.27 9.29
N VAL A 532 -2.07 1.71 8.70
CA VAL A 532 -0.97 0.80 8.36
C VAL A 532 0.20 0.93 9.33
N LEU A 533 0.61 -0.22 9.86
CA LEU A 533 1.90 -0.43 10.52
C LEU A 533 2.78 -1.30 9.61
N ALA A 534 3.66 -0.70 8.82
CA ALA A 534 4.55 -1.42 7.92
C ALA A 534 5.95 -1.50 8.54
N GLU A 535 6.40 -2.71 8.88
CA GLU A 535 7.77 -2.97 9.31
C GLU A 535 8.68 -3.08 8.09
N CYS A 536 9.61 -2.13 7.97
CA CYS A 536 10.48 -1.92 6.83
C CYS A 536 11.93 -2.05 7.26
N ALA A 537 12.84 -2.29 6.30
CA ALA A 537 14.26 -2.36 6.63
C ALA A 537 14.77 -1.03 7.23
N ASN A 538 14.35 0.09 6.63
CA ASN A 538 14.74 1.45 7.02
C ASN A 538 13.50 2.37 7.03
N ASP A 539 13.60 3.52 7.69
CA ASP A 539 12.52 4.53 7.82
C ASP A 539 12.36 5.44 6.58
N PHE A 540 13.30 5.35 5.63
CA PHE A 540 13.31 6.12 4.38
C PHE A 540 13.11 5.29 3.12
N GLY A 541 12.61 4.05 3.24
CA GLY A 541 12.36 3.24 2.06
C GLY A 541 11.31 3.89 1.14
N ILE A 542 11.46 3.59 -0.15
CA ILE A 542 10.61 4.13 -1.22
C ILE A 542 9.49 3.11 -1.48
N PRO A 543 8.22 3.47 -1.26
CA PRO A 543 7.10 2.62 -1.62
C PRO A 543 7.14 2.21 -3.10
N ARG A 544 6.88 0.94 -3.37
CA ARG A 544 6.74 0.40 -4.74
C ARG A 544 5.28 0.35 -5.20
N PHE A 545 4.35 0.48 -4.26
CA PHE A 545 2.92 0.45 -4.51
C PHE A 545 2.30 1.77 -4.05
N GLN A 546 1.12 2.08 -4.59
CA GLN A 546 0.36 3.26 -4.17
C GLN A 546 0.04 3.16 -2.67
N VAL A 547 0.22 4.25 -1.92
CA VAL A 547 0.01 4.28 -0.46
C VAL A 547 -1.10 5.23 0.02
N GLU A 548 -1.89 5.78 -0.90
CA GLU A 548 -2.93 6.76 -0.58
C GLU A 548 -4.33 6.15 -0.61
N LYS A 549 -4.74 5.53 -1.73
CA LYS A 549 -6.10 5.00 -1.91
C LYS A 549 -6.44 3.99 -0.82
N ASN A 550 -7.59 4.19 -0.16
CA ASN A 550 -8.08 3.42 0.99
C ASN A 550 -7.15 3.38 2.21
N VAL A 551 -6.15 4.25 2.30
CA VAL A 551 -5.23 4.36 3.45
C VAL A 551 -5.51 5.67 4.18
N GLN A 552 -5.78 5.60 5.47
CA GLN A 552 -6.07 6.77 6.33
C GLN A 552 -4.85 7.21 7.12
N SER A 553 -4.07 6.25 7.61
CA SER A 553 -2.77 6.52 8.23
C SER A 553 -1.75 5.47 7.84
N MET A 554 -0.49 5.88 7.78
CA MET A 554 0.62 5.02 7.44
C MET A 554 1.84 5.34 8.29
N LYS A 555 2.37 4.31 8.95
CA LYS A 555 3.61 4.39 9.70
C LYS A 555 4.57 3.30 9.23
N LEU A 556 5.77 3.73 8.83
CA LEU A 556 6.91 2.85 8.61
C LEU A 556 7.62 2.64 9.96
N LEU A 557 7.86 1.38 10.33
CA LEU A 557 8.61 0.96 11.51
C LEU A 557 9.95 0.38 11.03
N PRO A 558 11.10 1.03 11.26
CA PRO A 558 12.38 0.49 10.86
C PRO A 558 12.78 -0.72 11.73
N LEU A 559 13.16 -1.81 11.08
CA LEU A 559 13.77 -2.98 11.72
C LEU A 559 15.27 -2.76 11.93
N TRP A 560 15.93 -2.05 11.02
CA TRP A 560 17.37 -1.81 11.07
C TRP A 560 17.68 -0.31 11.00
N GLY A 561 18.92 0.07 11.33
CA GLY A 561 19.35 1.48 11.25
C GLY A 561 18.71 2.39 12.30
N LEU A 562 18.34 1.82 13.45
CA LEU A 562 17.93 2.56 14.65
C LEU A 562 19.13 3.15 15.43
N ASP A 563 20.35 2.98 14.94
CA ASP A 563 21.60 3.43 15.58
C ASP A 563 21.57 4.94 15.87
N GLY A 564 21.18 5.30 17.09
CA GLY A 564 21.03 6.69 17.53
C GLY A 564 19.66 7.34 17.30
N LYS A 565 18.65 6.60 16.80
CA LYS A 565 17.28 7.10 16.61
C LYS A 565 16.39 6.80 17.82
N SER A 566 15.44 7.70 18.08
CA SER A 566 14.48 7.62 19.20
C SER A 566 13.21 6.85 18.83
N ALA A 567 12.61 6.17 19.81
CA ALA A 567 11.32 5.49 19.66
C ALA A 567 10.14 6.48 19.75
N TYR A 568 10.02 7.37 18.78
CA TYR A 568 8.96 8.40 18.73
C TYR A 568 7.65 7.94 18.08
N HIS A 569 7.52 6.66 17.73
CA HIS A 569 6.50 6.15 16.82
C HIS A 569 5.14 5.99 17.53
N GLY A 570 4.04 6.34 16.85
CA GLY A 570 2.68 6.06 17.33
C GLY A 570 1.78 5.51 16.23
N LEU A 571 0.68 4.87 16.62
CA LEU A 571 -0.28 4.28 15.67
C LEU A 571 -1.01 5.34 14.83
N ILE A 572 -1.35 6.46 15.48
CA ILE A 572 -2.02 7.61 14.85
C ILE A 572 -1.13 8.85 14.99
N ASP A 573 -0.70 9.18 16.20
CA ASP A 573 0.15 10.35 16.45
C ASP A 573 1.52 9.95 16.96
N ASN A 574 2.57 10.50 16.33
CA ASN A 574 3.93 10.39 16.80
C ASN A 574 4.16 11.20 18.09
N LEU A 575 5.20 10.84 18.84
CA LEU A 575 5.69 11.60 19.97
C LEU A 575 6.62 12.73 19.51
N LEU A 576 6.60 13.84 20.26
CA LEU A 576 7.61 14.90 20.13
C LEU A 576 8.96 14.42 20.65
N GLN A 577 10.06 14.98 20.14
CA GLN A 577 11.39 14.63 20.63
C GLN A 577 11.55 15.02 22.11
N SER A 578 10.94 16.12 22.57
CA SER A 578 10.94 16.48 24.00
C SER A 578 10.18 15.47 24.87
N GLN A 579 9.14 14.81 24.33
CA GLN A 579 8.43 13.73 25.01
C GLN A 579 9.27 12.46 25.09
N VAL A 580 10.03 12.14 24.03
CA VAL A 580 11.01 11.05 24.08
C VAL A 580 12.10 11.37 25.11
N ASP A 581 12.66 12.57 25.09
CA ASP A 581 13.67 12.99 26.07
C ASP A 581 13.15 12.89 27.51
N GLU A 582 11.86 13.19 27.73
CA GLU A 582 11.19 12.98 29.02
C GLU A 582 11.17 11.50 29.42
N LYS A 583 10.74 10.60 28.51
CA LYS A 583 10.83 9.14 28.74
C LYS A 583 12.24 8.68 29.04
N VAL A 584 13.24 9.17 28.28
CA VAL A 584 14.65 8.85 28.49
C VAL A 584 15.06 9.25 29.89
N ARG A 585 14.76 10.49 30.32
CA ARG A 585 15.08 10.98 31.67
C ARG A 585 14.37 10.22 32.78
N ASP A 586 13.15 9.75 32.53
CA ASP A 586 12.34 9.05 33.52
C ASP A 586 12.59 7.53 33.60
N THR A 587 13.43 7.01 32.71
CA THR A 587 13.89 5.62 32.74
C THR A 587 15.10 5.49 33.64
N ASP A 588 14.87 4.97 34.85
CA ASP A 588 15.91 4.68 35.83
C ASP A 588 16.45 3.25 35.68
N VAL A 589 17.77 3.09 35.74
CA VAL A 589 18.41 1.79 35.51
C VAL A 589 18.05 0.78 36.59
N GLN A 590 18.06 1.16 37.87
CA GLN A 590 17.85 0.19 38.94
C GLN A 590 16.37 -0.08 39.17
N ARG A 591 15.55 0.97 39.24
CA ARG A 591 14.11 0.82 39.49
C ARG A 591 13.38 0.23 38.29
N ASP A 592 13.62 0.75 37.09
CA ASP A 592 12.80 0.42 35.92
C ASP A 592 13.43 -0.70 35.10
N ILE A 593 14.72 -0.60 34.75
CA ILE A 593 15.37 -1.64 33.93
C ILE A 593 15.60 -2.91 34.75
N VAL A 594 16.32 -2.82 35.88
CA VAL A 594 16.62 -3.98 36.73
C VAL A 594 15.38 -4.47 37.47
N GLY A 595 14.58 -3.56 38.04
CA GLY A 595 13.41 -3.91 38.84
C GLY A 595 12.20 -4.40 38.05
N VAL A 596 12.03 -3.99 36.78
CA VAL A 596 10.83 -4.33 35.98
C VAL A 596 11.19 -5.05 34.68
N PHE A 597 12.04 -4.45 33.84
CA PHE A 597 12.30 -4.98 32.50
C PHE A 597 13.06 -6.31 32.50
N ILE A 598 14.13 -6.44 33.29
CA ILE A 598 14.96 -7.66 33.36
C ILE A 598 14.13 -8.90 33.78
N PRO A 599 13.27 -8.84 34.81
CA PRO A 599 12.36 -9.94 35.14
C PRO A 599 11.45 -10.35 33.97
N LEU A 600 10.93 -9.37 33.21
CA LEU A 600 10.09 -9.63 32.03
C LEU A 600 10.90 -10.31 30.92
N LEU A 601 12.12 -9.83 30.65
CA LEU A 601 13.03 -10.42 29.68
C LEU A 601 13.39 -11.86 30.05
N LYS A 602 13.75 -12.12 31.31
CA LYS A 602 14.05 -13.48 31.80
C LYS A 602 12.83 -14.39 31.69
N ALA A 603 11.62 -13.89 31.96
CA ALA A 603 10.40 -14.65 31.78
C ALA A 603 10.12 -14.98 30.32
N PHE A 604 10.31 -14.02 29.40
CA PHE A 604 10.20 -14.25 27.96
C PHE A 604 11.18 -15.32 27.47
N VAL A 605 12.46 -15.22 27.84
CA VAL A 605 13.50 -16.20 27.48
C VAL A 605 13.20 -17.58 28.07
N LYS A 606 12.72 -17.65 29.33
CA LYS A 606 12.24 -18.91 29.91
C LYS A 606 11.14 -19.53 29.04
N GLY A 607 10.18 -18.71 28.61
CA GLY A 607 9.12 -19.13 27.69
C GLY A 607 9.67 -19.66 26.38
N ALA A 608 10.55 -18.91 25.71
CA ALA A 608 11.17 -19.34 24.46
C ALA A 608 11.88 -20.70 24.58
N ARG A 609 12.56 -20.95 25.71
CA ARG A 609 13.27 -22.20 26.00
C ARG A 609 12.35 -23.38 26.39
N THR A 610 11.06 -23.13 26.59
CA THR A 610 10.08 -24.14 26.99
C THR A 610 9.63 -24.97 25.78
N ARG A 611 9.70 -26.30 25.87
CA ARG A 611 9.37 -27.19 24.73
C ARG A 611 7.87 -27.40 24.52
N SER A 612 7.11 -27.54 25.60
CA SER A 612 5.65 -27.78 25.60
C SER A 612 4.95 -26.80 26.53
N TYR A 613 3.78 -26.27 26.14
CA TYR A 613 3.14 -25.19 26.88
C TYR A 613 1.82 -25.65 27.49
N SER A 614 1.64 -25.41 28.78
CA SER A 614 0.30 -25.48 29.37
C SER A 614 -0.47 -24.18 29.08
N ARG A 615 -1.79 -24.22 29.25
CA ARG A 615 -2.62 -23.00 29.19
C ARG A 615 -2.16 -21.95 30.21
N ALA A 616 -1.76 -22.38 31.41
CA ALA A 616 -1.28 -21.46 32.45
C ALA A 616 0.02 -20.76 32.02
N ASP A 617 0.91 -21.47 31.33
CA ASP A 617 2.15 -20.90 30.78
C ASP A 617 1.84 -19.86 29.72
N LEU A 618 0.95 -20.15 28.76
CA LEU A 618 0.58 -19.19 27.74
C LEU A 618 -0.06 -17.94 28.35
N ILE A 619 -0.93 -18.08 29.36
CA ILE A 619 -1.49 -16.93 30.11
C ILE A 619 -0.38 -16.13 30.79
N LYS A 620 0.59 -16.79 31.42
CA LYS A 620 1.73 -16.13 32.04
C LYS A 620 2.53 -15.31 31.01
N TYR A 621 2.90 -15.91 29.89
CA TYR A 621 3.68 -15.22 28.85
C TYR A 621 2.86 -14.15 28.12
N THR A 622 1.54 -14.29 28.05
CA THR A 622 0.63 -13.21 27.62
C THR A 622 0.77 -11.98 28.51
N ASN A 623 0.74 -12.17 29.84
CA ASN A 623 0.93 -11.08 30.80
C ASN A 623 2.31 -10.44 30.68
N VAL A 624 3.35 -11.21 30.33
CA VAL A 624 4.70 -10.68 30.07
C VAL A 624 4.67 -9.72 28.87
N MET A 625 4.07 -10.13 27.75
CA MET A 625 3.96 -9.27 26.55
C MET A 625 3.12 -8.02 26.80
N LEU A 626 2.00 -8.14 27.52
CA LEU A 626 1.20 -6.97 27.94
C LEU A 626 2.00 -6.01 28.82
N SER A 627 2.87 -6.56 29.68
CA SER A 627 3.73 -5.76 30.57
C SER A 627 4.85 -5.05 29.82
N PHE A 628 5.43 -5.67 28.77
CA PHE A 628 6.39 -4.97 27.89
C PHE A 628 5.77 -3.73 27.25
N CYS A 629 4.58 -3.86 26.66
CA CYS A 629 3.89 -2.71 26.06
C CYS A 629 3.60 -1.62 27.11
N LYS A 630 3.06 -2.00 28.29
CA LYS A 630 2.81 -1.05 29.39
C LYS A 630 4.09 -0.37 29.88
N TYR A 631 5.23 -1.08 29.87
CA TYR A 631 6.53 -0.51 30.19
C TYR A 631 6.96 0.56 29.18
N TYR A 632 6.89 0.27 27.88
CA TYR A 632 7.33 1.20 26.84
C TYR A 632 6.43 2.44 26.67
N GLU A 633 5.21 2.43 27.21
CA GLU A 633 4.36 3.62 27.25
C GLU A 633 4.99 4.79 28.00
N ARG A 634 5.79 4.51 29.04
CA ARG A 634 6.41 5.53 29.89
C ARG A 634 7.94 5.49 29.87
N LYS A 635 8.52 4.33 29.59
CA LYS A 635 9.96 4.12 29.63
C LYS A 635 10.53 4.07 28.22
N ASP A 636 11.76 4.54 28.08
CA ASP A 636 12.42 4.65 26.79
C ASP A 636 12.94 3.30 26.30
N TYR A 637 12.66 3.00 25.03
CA TYR A 637 13.00 1.74 24.40
C TYR A 637 14.52 1.59 24.24
N SER A 638 15.16 2.55 23.59
CA SER A 638 16.59 2.50 23.24
C SER A 638 17.46 2.48 24.50
N ARG A 639 17.18 3.34 25.49
CA ARG A 639 17.89 3.36 26.77
C ARG A 639 17.77 2.03 27.53
N THR A 640 16.63 1.35 27.42
CA THR A 640 16.41 0.06 28.07
C THR A 640 17.28 -1.03 27.42
N TRP A 641 17.19 -1.18 26.10
CA TRP A 641 17.89 -2.26 25.38
C TRP A 641 19.41 -2.05 25.29
N SER A 642 19.88 -0.81 25.27
CA SER A 642 21.32 -0.49 25.26
C SER A 642 21.99 -0.55 26.64
N SER A 643 21.26 -0.93 27.70
CA SER A 643 21.81 -1.01 29.06
C SER A 643 22.72 -2.24 29.21
N PRO A 644 23.93 -2.12 29.79
CA PRO A 644 24.82 -3.27 30.04
C PRO A 644 24.17 -4.35 30.92
N GLU A 645 23.28 -3.96 31.82
CA GLU A 645 22.52 -4.86 32.69
C GLU A 645 21.56 -5.76 31.89
N VAL A 646 21.00 -5.24 30.78
CA VAL A 646 20.14 -6.03 29.88
C VAL A 646 20.94 -7.03 29.08
N GLU A 647 22.11 -6.65 28.55
CA GLU A 647 23.02 -7.58 27.86
C GLU A 647 23.45 -8.72 28.80
N LYS A 648 23.86 -8.39 30.03
CA LYS A 648 24.21 -9.39 31.05
C LYS A 648 23.02 -10.29 31.39
N ALA A 649 21.85 -9.70 31.63
CA ALA A 649 20.65 -10.47 31.96
C ALA A 649 20.17 -11.36 30.81
N TRP A 650 20.36 -10.94 29.57
CA TRP A 650 20.08 -11.72 28.37
C TRP A 650 20.94 -12.98 28.33
N VAL A 651 22.25 -12.83 28.49
CA VAL A 651 23.20 -13.96 28.58
C VAL A 651 22.82 -14.89 29.73
N ASP A 652 22.59 -14.34 30.93
CA ASP A 652 22.19 -15.11 32.11
C ASP A 652 20.88 -15.89 31.86
N ALA A 653 19.90 -15.31 31.17
CA ALA A 653 18.60 -15.93 30.93
C ALA A 653 18.69 -17.17 30.02
N TRP A 654 19.62 -17.16 29.07
CA TRP A 654 19.85 -18.30 28.17
C TRP A 654 20.73 -19.38 28.80
N LEU A 655 21.64 -19.00 29.71
CA LEU A 655 22.56 -19.93 30.36
C LEU A 655 22.03 -20.51 31.69
N ILE A 656 21.01 -19.90 32.30
CA ILE A 656 20.49 -20.37 33.60
C ILE A 656 19.97 -21.82 33.48
N PRO A 657 20.37 -22.72 34.39
CA PRO A 657 19.78 -24.05 34.50
C PRO A 657 18.42 -23.94 35.21
N TYR A 658 17.41 -24.55 34.63
CA TYR A 658 16.10 -24.68 35.26
C TYR A 658 15.92 -26.11 35.74
N ASP A 659 15.40 -26.29 36.96
CA ASP A 659 14.93 -27.57 37.47
C ASP A 659 13.55 -27.89 36.86
N ASP A 660 13.52 -28.00 35.53
CA ASP A 660 12.31 -28.23 34.74
C ASP A 660 12.66 -29.15 33.56
N PRO A 661 12.14 -30.39 33.50
CA PRO A 661 12.44 -31.32 32.41
C PRO A 661 11.97 -30.82 31.03
N ASN A 662 11.08 -29.82 31.00
CA ASN A 662 10.58 -29.19 29.79
C ASN A 662 11.57 -28.17 29.19
N ILE A 663 12.65 -27.84 29.92
CA ILE A 663 13.70 -26.91 29.49
C ILE A 663 15.05 -27.64 29.52
N ILE A 664 15.76 -27.61 28.40
CA ILE A 664 17.08 -28.23 28.31
C ILE A 664 18.09 -27.39 29.09
N ASP A 665 18.91 -28.08 29.89
CA ASP A 665 20.10 -27.50 30.52
C ASP A 665 21.16 -27.20 29.44
N PRO A 666 21.60 -25.93 29.29
CA PRO A 666 22.61 -25.54 28.32
C PRO A 666 23.93 -26.30 28.47
N ALA A 667 24.26 -26.80 29.66
CA ALA A 667 25.45 -27.62 29.89
C ALA A 667 25.43 -28.94 29.09
N LYS A 668 24.23 -29.42 28.72
CA LYS A 668 24.01 -30.64 27.93
C LYS A 668 23.99 -30.39 26.41
N ALA A 669 24.08 -29.13 25.97
CA ALA A 669 24.15 -28.80 24.54
C ALA A 669 25.48 -29.24 23.93
N PHE A 670 25.48 -29.54 22.63
CA PHE A 670 26.71 -29.89 21.91
C PHE A 670 27.69 -28.71 21.90
N ASP A 671 29.00 -28.97 21.80
CA ASP A 671 30.01 -27.91 21.80
C ASP A 671 29.78 -26.86 20.68
N MET A 672 29.27 -27.31 19.52
CA MET A 672 28.91 -26.43 18.40
C MET A 672 27.63 -25.59 18.61
N GLU A 673 26.79 -25.96 19.58
CA GLU A 673 25.57 -25.22 19.95
C GLU A 673 25.83 -24.20 21.06
N ARG A 674 27.01 -24.25 21.70
CA ARG A 674 27.35 -23.35 22.81
C ARG A 674 27.59 -21.93 22.27
N PRO A 675 26.78 -20.94 22.69
CA PRO A 675 26.89 -19.58 22.19
C PRO A 675 28.19 -18.91 22.65
N THR A 676 28.81 -18.16 21.74
CA THR A 676 29.84 -17.18 22.09
C THR A 676 29.18 -15.88 22.59
N MET A 677 29.98 -14.97 23.19
CA MET A 677 29.48 -13.65 23.57
C MET A 677 29.06 -12.82 22.34
N ALA A 678 29.70 -13.02 21.18
CA ALA A 678 29.29 -12.38 19.93
C ALA A 678 27.91 -12.88 19.50
N ASP A 679 27.67 -14.19 19.55
CA ASP A 679 26.38 -14.80 19.22
C ASP A 679 25.24 -14.22 20.06
N PHE A 680 25.47 -14.01 21.37
CA PHE A 680 24.47 -13.39 22.24
C PHE A 680 24.13 -11.96 21.83
N ARG A 681 25.14 -11.16 21.43
CA ARG A 681 24.94 -9.77 20.97
C ARG A 681 24.22 -9.71 19.63
N ASP A 682 24.61 -10.56 18.69
CA ASP A 682 23.98 -10.65 17.38
C ASP A 682 22.49 -11.01 17.53
N CYS A 683 22.19 -12.02 18.36
CA CYS A 683 20.81 -12.40 18.67
C CYS A 683 20.04 -11.28 19.38
N LEU A 684 20.64 -10.63 20.38
CA LEU A 684 20.02 -9.52 21.10
C LEU A 684 19.68 -8.36 20.15
N GLY A 685 20.56 -8.05 19.20
CA GLY A 685 20.33 -7.03 18.17
C GLY A 685 19.11 -7.35 17.29
N ILE A 686 18.92 -8.61 16.91
CA ILE A 686 17.74 -9.04 16.15
C ILE A 686 16.45 -8.92 16.98
N TYR A 687 16.48 -9.31 18.26
CA TYR A 687 15.31 -9.16 19.14
C TYR A 687 14.97 -7.69 19.40
N LEU A 688 15.96 -6.81 19.49
CA LEU A 688 15.76 -5.36 19.57
C LEU A 688 14.98 -4.85 18.35
N ALA A 689 15.24 -5.36 17.15
CA ALA A 689 14.45 -5.03 15.96
C ALA A 689 13.00 -5.55 16.08
N TYR A 690 12.82 -6.84 16.39
CA TYR A 690 11.50 -7.47 16.44
C TYR A 690 10.57 -6.97 17.55
N PHE A 691 11.13 -6.45 18.65
CA PHE A 691 10.33 -5.91 19.77
C PHE A 691 9.98 -4.43 19.59
N PHE A 692 10.51 -3.76 18.55
CA PHE A 692 10.34 -2.32 18.37
C PHE A 692 8.87 -1.90 18.23
N ILE A 693 8.03 -2.74 17.59
CA ILE A 693 6.60 -2.50 17.44
C ILE A 693 5.87 -2.32 18.79
N PHE A 694 6.35 -2.92 19.87
CA PHE A 694 5.74 -2.75 21.20
C PHE A 694 6.02 -1.39 21.84
N SER A 695 6.94 -0.60 21.26
CA SER A 695 7.18 0.79 21.64
C SER A 695 6.17 1.77 21.02
N VAL A 696 5.41 1.32 20.02
CA VAL A 696 4.42 2.15 19.32
C VAL A 696 3.32 2.58 20.29
N LYS A 697 3.11 3.90 20.40
CA LYS A 697 2.05 4.45 21.25
C LYS A 697 0.66 4.04 20.76
N ILE A 698 -0.12 3.43 21.65
CA ILE A 698 -1.51 3.04 21.41
C ILE A 698 -2.44 4.20 21.82
N PRO A 699 -3.24 4.77 20.91
CA PRO A 699 -4.20 5.84 21.23
C PRO A 699 -5.35 5.30 22.09
N GLU A 700 -6.10 6.19 22.74
CA GLU A 700 -7.29 5.83 23.54
C GLU A 700 -8.39 5.22 22.66
N ARG A 701 -8.62 5.83 21.48
CA ARG A 701 -9.51 5.31 20.45
C ARG A 701 -8.69 4.77 19.29
N CYS A 702 -8.95 3.53 18.91
CA CYS A 702 -8.36 2.91 17.73
C CYS A 702 -9.43 2.12 16.96
N PRO A 703 -9.19 1.79 15.69
CA PRO A 703 -10.08 0.91 14.94
C PRO A 703 -10.33 -0.43 15.65
N ARG A 704 -11.52 -0.99 15.41
CA ARG A 704 -12.01 -2.20 16.09
C ARG A 704 -11.48 -3.51 15.50
N VAL A 705 -10.81 -3.46 14.35
CA VAL A 705 -10.26 -4.64 13.68
C VAL A 705 -8.76 -4.47 13.48
N PHE A 706 -7.99 -5.49 13.84
CA PHE A 706 -6.56 -5.58 13.58
C PHE A 706 -6.26 -6.87 12.81
N GLN A 707 -5.54 -6.78 11.70
CA GLN A 707 -5.08 -7.93 10.93
C GLN A 707 -3.55 -7.94 10.84
N SER A 708 -2.92 -9.06 11.19
CA SER A 708 -1.49 -9.26 10.87
C SER A 708 -1.34 -10.23 9.71
N THR A 709 -0.38 -9.95 8.83
CA THR A 709 -0.08 -10.76 7.64
C THR A 709 0.67 -12.07 7.98
N HIS A 710 1.18 -12.20 9.21
CA HIS A 710 1.83 -13.42 9.70
C HIS A 710 1.66 -13.57 11.22
N HIS A 711 1.76 -14.79 11.76
CA HIS A 711 1.71 -15.09 13.21
C HIS A 711 3.09 -15.01 13.92
N GLY A 712 3.83 -13.91 13.76
CA GLY A 712 5.15 -13.71 14.37
C GLY A 712 5.16 -12.96 15.70
N ILE A 713 6.34 -12.51 16.14
CA ILE A 713 6.49 -11.63 17.31
C ILE A 713 5.65 -10.36 17.14
N SER A 714 5.74 -9.70 15.99
CA SER A 714 5.02 -8.43 15.76
C SER A 714 3.50 -8.59 15.74
N SER A 715 2.99 -9.79 15.38
CA SER A 715 1.55 -10.10 15.41
C SER A 715 0.95 -10.00 16.82
N LEU A 716 1.78 -10.17 17.87
CA LEU A 716 1.35 -10.03 19.27
C LEU A 716 0.93 -8.60 19.61
N PHE A 717 1.21 -7.61 18.76
CA PHE A 717 0.61 -6.29 18.86
C PHE A 717 -0.92 -6.35 18.73
N GLY A 718 -1.45 -7.24 17.88
CA GLY A 718 -2.89 -7.50 17.77
C GLY A 718 -3.49 -8.08 19.06
N MET A 719 -2.78 -8.99 19.71
CA MET A 719 -3.14 -9.49 21.05
C MET A 719 -3.17 -8.35 22.08
N ILE A 720 -2.19 -7.44 22.06
CA ILE A 720 -2.17 -6.28 22.96
C ILE A 720 -3.38 -5.37 22.72
N LEU A 721 -3.70 -5.05 21.46
CA LEU A 721 -4.87 -4.23 21.11
C LEU A 721 -6.18 -4.90 21.52
N ARG A 722 -6.31 -6.22 21.32
CA ARG A 722 -7.47 -6.99 21.75
C ARG A 722 -7.75 -6.81 23.23
N TYR A 723 -6.73 -6.97 24.07
CA TYR A 723 -6.90 -6.89 25.52
C TYR A 723 -7.04 -5.46 26.04
N ARG A 724 -6.36 -4.48 25.44
CA ARG A 724 -6.36 -3.09 25.94
C ARG A 724 -7.41 -2.18 25.33
N ARG A 725 -7.94 -2.54 24.16
CA ARG A 725 -8.85 -1.71 23.35
C ARG A 725 -10.07 -2.47 22.83
N GLY A 726 -10.21 -3.76 23.14
CA GLY A 726 -11.35 -4.58 22.71
C GLY A 726 -11.33 -4.94 21.22
N THR A 727 -10.25 -4.65 20.50
CA THR A 727 -10.08 -4.93 19.07
C THR A 727 -10.22 -6.43 18.76
N THR A 728 -10.76 -6.78 17.60
CA THR A 728 -10.73 -8.15 17.08
C THR A 728 -9.38 -8.43 16.44
N PHE A 729 -8.68 -9.47 16.93
CA PHE A 729 -7.38 -9.87 16.40
C PHE A 729 -7.54 -10.94 15.31
N GLY A 730 -7.38 -10.51 14.06
CA GLY A 730 -7.31 -11.34 12.88
C GLY A 730 -5.88 -11.67 12.47
N ILE A 731 -5.67 -12.88 11.96
CA ILE A 731 -4.42 -13.27 11.28
C ILE A 731 -4.77 -13.65 9.85
N TRP A 732 -4.05 -13.09 8.87
CA TRP A 732 -4.16 -13.47 7.47
C TRP A 732 -2.89 -14.17 7.04
N ASP A 733 -2.90 -15.50 7.12
CA ASP A 733 -1.69 -16.28 6.93
C ASP A 733 -1.47 -16.66 5.48
N HIS A 734 -0.39 -16.12 4.92
CA HIS A 734 0.11 -16.50 3.60
C HIS A 734 0.93 -17.80 3.61
N ALA A 735 1.55 -18.08 4.75
CA ALA A 735 2.37 -19.24 4.99
C ALA A 735 2.48 -19.47 6.51
N ILE A 736 2.85 -20.68 6.88
CA ILE A 736 3.11 -21.03 8.28
C ILE A 736 4.48 -20.46 8.67
N LEU A 737 4.52 -19.22 9.16
CA LEU A 737 5.74 -18.48 9.50
C LEU A 737 6.71 -19.35 10.30
N TRP A 738 6.23 -20.07 11.33
CA TRP A 738 7.09 -20.93 12.12
C TRP A 738 7.81 -22.00 11.28
N ARG A 739 7.08 -22.67 10.38
CA ARG A 739 7.64 -23.66 9.45
C ARG A 739 8.63 -23.01 8.50
N GLU A 740 8.29 -21.85 7.92
CA GLU A 740 9.17 -21.12 7.02
C GLU A 740 10.45 -20.67 7.73
N CYS A 741 10.38 -20.25 8.99
CA CYS A 741 11.55 -19.95 9.81
C CYS A 741 12.39 -21.20 10.04
N CYS A 742 11.81 -22.36 10.36
CA CYS A 742 12.58 -23.61 10.52
C CYS A 742 13.30 -24.05 9.24
N LEU A 743 12.75 -23.74 8.06
CA LEU A 743 13.41 -24.04 6.78
C LEU A 743 14.55 -23.04 6.50
N ASN A 744 14.26 -21.73 6.62
CA ASN A 744 15.17 -20.66 6.23
C ASN A 744 16.26 -20.38 7.27
N ILE A 745 15.96 -20.50 8.57
CA ILE A 745 16.91 -20.36 9.68
C ILE A 745 17.49 -21.75 9.97
N SER A 746 18.24 -22.27 9.00
CA SER A 746 18.92 -23.56 9.08
C SER A 746 20.39 -23.44 8.65
N PRO A 747 21.28 -24.36 9.07
CA PRO A 747 22.69 -24.32 8.68
C PRO A 747 22.92 -24.38 7.16
N ALA A 748 21.93 -24.85 6.39
CA ALA A 748 22.01 -24.94 4.94
C ALA A 748 21.68 -23.62 4.22
N GLN A 749 20.92 -22.71 4.86
CA GLN A 749 20.38 -21.51 4.22
C GLN A 749 20.70 -20.21 4.97
N CYS A 750 21.09 -20.28 6.24
CA CYS A 750 21.37 -19.13 7.09
C CYS A 750 22.84 -19.12 7.49
N GLU A 751 23.51 -17.99 7.27
CA GLU A 751 24.93 -17.78 7.63
C GLU A 751 25.12 -17.49 9.12
N LEU A 752 24.05 -17.26 9.88
CA LEU A 752 24.13 -17.00 11.32
C LEU A 752 24.64 -18.25 12.07
N PRO A 753 25.37 -18.10 13.19
CA PRO A 753 25.77 -19.22 14.03
C PRO A 753 24.58 -20.05 14.53
N ILE A 754 24.76 -21.36 14.72
CA ILE A 754 23.70 -22.31 15.13
C ILE A 754 23.04 -21.91 16.45
N SER A 755 23.82 -21.37 17.38
CA SER A 755 23.35 -20.84 18.66
C SER A 755 22.34 -19.69 18.45
N VAL A 756 22.64 -18.74 17.56
CA VAL A 756 21.77 -17.62 17.19
C VAL A 756 20.49 -18.14 16.52
N GLN A 757 20.64 -19.05 15.56
CA GLN A 757 19.51 -19.70 14.89
C GLN A 757 18.55 -20.33 15.90
N THR A 758 19.06 -21.07 16.87
CA THR A 758 18.28 -21.76 17.91
C THR A 758 17.54 -20.77 18.81
N MET A 759 18.21 -19.69 19.25
CA MET A 759 17.59 -18.65 20.08
C MET A 759 16.47 -17.91 19.34
N LEU A 760 16.66 -17.59 18.06
CA LEU A 760 15.64 -16.96 17.22
C LEU A 760 14.42 -17.86 17.03
N LEU A 761 14.67 -19.12 16.65
CA LEU A 761 13.62 -20.10 16.47
C LEU A 761 12.82 -20.27 17.76
N SER A 762 13.49 -20.43 18.91
CA SER A 762 12.83 -20.59 20.20
C SER A 762 11.83 -19.46 20.53
N GLY A 763 12.19 -18.19 20.30
CA GLY A 763 11.27 -17.08 20.59
C GLY A 763 10.18 -16.88 19.53
N ILE A 764 10.45 -17.12 18.24
CA ILE A 764 9.40 -17.13 17.20
C ILE A 764 8.40 -18.25 17.47
N GLY A 765 8.86 -19.41 17.94
CA GLY A 765 8.03 -20.55 18.32
C GLY A 765 7.08 -20.24 19.49
N LEU A 766 7.55 -19.50 20.50
CA LEU A 766 6.69 -18.98 21.57
C LEU A 766 5.67 -17.98 21.03
N ALA A 767 6.12 -17.00 20.25
CA ALA A 767 5.26 -15.95 19.71
C ALA A 767 4.15 -16.52 18.82
N THR A 768 4.47 -17.50 17.98
CA THR A 768 3.49 -18.19 17.13
C THR A 768 2.38 -18.84 17.95
N ARG A 769 2.72 -19.54 19.04
CA ARG A 769 1.74 -20.19 19.92
C ARG A 769 0.88 -19.16 20.64
N LEU A 770 1.47 -18.07 21.11
CA LEU A 770 0.72 -16.96 21.71
C LEU A 770 -0.23 -16.32 20.69
N ALA A 771 0.21 -16.09 19.46
CA ALA A 771 -0.60 -15.51 18.40
C ALA A 771 -1.86 -16.35 18.14
N TYR A 772 -1.71 -17.65 17.87
CA TYR A 772 -2.85 -18.55 17.63
C TYR A 772 -3.73 -18.74 18.86
N PHE A 773 -3.16 -18.78 20.06
CA PHE A 773 -3.94 -18.89 21.29
C PHE A 773 -4.91 -17.71 21.47
N HIS A 774 -4.51 -16.51 21.01
CA HIS A 774 -5.28 -15.26 21.12
C HIS A 774 -5.92 -14.76 19.84
N ALA A 775 -5.73 -15.42 18.70
CA ALA A 775 -6.41 -15.04 17.47
C ALA A 775 -7.93 -15.28 17.61
N ASP A 776 -8.72 -14.29 17.23
CA ASP A 776 -10.18 -14.40 17.14
C ASP A 776 -10.60 -15.06 15.83
N VAL A 777 -9.94 -14.65 14.74
CA VAL A 777 -10.20 -15.11 13.38
C VAL A 777 -8.86 -15.37 12.70
N ILE A 778 -8.71 -16.52 12.06
CA ILE A 778 -7.57 -16.89 11.24
C ILE A 778 -8.10 -17.06 9.83
N MET A 779 -7.54 -16.33 8.88
CA MET A 779 -7.91 -16.36 7.47
C MET A 779 -6.74 -16.90 6.66
N PRO A 780 -6.64 -18.22 6.45
CA PRO A 780 -5.56 -18.77 5.64
C PRO A 780 -5.76 -18.40 4.17
N CYS A 781 -4.67 -18.11 3.47
CA CYS A 781 -4.74 -17.84 2.03
C CYS A 781 -4.97 -19.09 1.17
N THR A 782 -5.05 -20.27 1.81
CA THR A 782 -5.28 -21.57 1.19
C THR A 782 -6.31 -22.37 1.99
N SER A 783 -7.22 -23.06 1.30
CA SER A 783 -8.21 -23.94 1.94
C SER A 783 -7.65 -25.29 2.37
N LEU A 784 -6.47 -25.65 1.85
CA LEU A 784 -5.74 -26.86 2.18
C LEU A 784 -4.37 -26.51 2.77
N PHE A 785 -3.77 -27.48 3.48
CA PHE A 785 -2.45 -27.38 4.12
C PHE A 785 -2.35 -26.39 5.31
N ASN A 786 -2.48 -25.08 5.09
CA ASN A 786 -2.35 -24.07 6.16
C ASN A 786 -3.34 -24.29 7.32
N PRO A 787 -4.65 -24.53 7.07
CA PRO A 787 -5.62 -24.78 8.16
C PRO A 787 -5.23 -25.94 9.08
N MET A 788 -4.58 -26.99 8.53
CA MET A 788 -4.14 -28.12 9.33
C MET A 788 -3.00 -27.73 10.26
N TRP A 789 -2.01 -27.00 9.77
CA TRP A 789 -0.89 -26.52 10.58
C TRP A 789 -1.32 -25.53 11.65
N GLU A 790 -2.21 -24.60 11.32
CA GLU A 790 -2.76 -23.64 12.27
C GLU A 790 -3.51 -24.36 13.41
N ALA A 791 -4.33 -25.36 13.08
CA ALA A 791 -5.03 -26.16 14.07
C ALA A 791 -4.06 -26.98 14.94
N GLU A 792 -3.05 -27.62 14.33
CA GLU A 792 -2.02 -28.38 15.06
C GLU A 792 -1.21 -27.49 16.00
N ILE A 793 -0.71 -26.34 15.52
CA ILE A 793 0.12 -25.42 16.31
C ILE A 793 -0.74 -24.71 17.37
N GLY A 794 -1.91 -24.21 16.99
CA GLY A 794 -2.79 -23.44 17.86
C GLY A 794 -3.42 -24.25 18.99
N THR A 795 -3.55 -25.57 18.81
CA THR A 795 -3.98 -26.48 19.89
C THR A 795 -2.84 -27.22 20.57
N ASP A 796 -1.59 -26.98 20.16
CA ASP A 796 -0.40 -27.76 20.53
C ASP A 796 -0.69 -29.27 20.44
N ARG A 797 -1.09 -29.72 19.24
CA ARG A 797 -1.50 -31.10 18.92
C ARG A 797 -2.69 -31.61 19.74
N GLY A 798 -3.59 -30.71 20.12
CA GLY A 798 -4.77 -31.02 20.93
C GLY A 798 -4.57 -30.94 22.44
N MET A 799 -3.36 -30.62 22.93
CA MET A 799 -3.08 -30.50 24.37
C MET A 799 -3.72 -29.27 25.01
N LEU A 800 -3.84 -28.16 24.27
CA LEU A 800 -4.43 -26.91 24.77
C LEU A 800 -5.96 -26.88 24.66
N GLY A 801 -6.54 -27.70 23.78
CA GLY A 801 -7.97 -27.73 23.54
C GLY A 801 -8.37 -28.53 22.31
N SER A 802 -9.69 -28.62 22.08
CA SER A 802 -10.25 -29.36 20.95
C SER A 802 -9.91 -28.69 19.61
N LYS A 803 -9.31 -29.48 18.69
CA LYS A 803 -9.08 -29.09 17.29
C LYS A 803 -10.38 -28.65 16.60
N THR A 804 -11.50 -29.33 16.85
CA THR A 804 -12.81 -28.97 16.26
C THR A 804 -13.28 -27.58 16.72
N VAL A 805 -13.03 -27.21 17.97
CA VAL A 805 -13.38 -25.87 18.49
C VAL A 805 -12.44 -24.82 17.91
N PHE A 806 -11.16 -25.12 17.80
CA PHE A 806 -10.18 -24.22 17.20
C PHE A 806 -10.46 -23.96 15.72
N ASN A 807 -10.83 -25.00 14.96
CA ASN A 807 -11.19 -24.90 13.54
C ASN A 807 -12.35 -23.93 13.27
N ARG A 808 -13.20 -23.62 14.26
CA ARG A 808 -14.26 -22.60 14.10
C ARG A 808 -13.73 -21.18 14.01
N ARG A 809 -12.46 -20.96 14.36
CA ARG A 809 -11.77 -19.69 14.20
C ARG A 809 -11.07 -19.58 12.85
N ILE A 810 -10.91 -20.69 12.13
CA ILE A 810 -10.21 -20.74 10.84
C ILE A 810 -11.25 -20.67 9.72
N ASP A 811 -11.17 -19.61 8.91
CA ASP A 811 -12.01 -19.41 7.74
C ASP A 811 -11.14 -19.07 6.52
N PRO A 812 -10.78 -20.07 5.69
CA PRO A 812 -9.87 -19.88 4.57
C PRO A 812 -10.45 -18.98 3.47
N ILE A 813 -9.71 -17.92 3.14
CA ILE A 813 -9.97 -17.06 1.99
C ILE A 813 -8.89 -17.32 0.96
N VAL A 814 -9.20 -18.16 -0.03
CA VAL A 814 -8.24 -18.51 -1.08
C VAL A 814 -7.90 -17.26 -1.90
N ASN A 815 -6.61 -16.99 -2.08
CA ASN A 815 -6.14 -15.82 -2.82
C ASN A 815 -6.75 -15.75 -4.23
N GLY A 816 -7.16 -14.56 -4.63
CA GLY A 816 -7.66 -14.29 -5.98
C GLY A 816 -6.62 -13.63 -6.88
N ILE A 817 -6.89 -13.68 -8.18
CA ILE A 817 -6.14 -12.92 -9.19
C ILE A 817 -7.02 -11.73 -9.59
N SER A 818 -6.61 -10.52 -9.21
CA SER A 818 -7.45 -9.34 -9.39
C SER A 818 -7.48 -8.80 -10.83
N ASN A 819 -6.45 -9.11 -11.62
CA ASN A 819 -6.25 -8.55 -12.96
C ASN A 819 -6.41 -9.60 -14.08
N MET A 820 -7.44 -10.45 -13.98
CA MET A 820 -7.66 -11.57 -14.90
C MET A 820 -7.91 -11.13 -16.34
N GLU A 821 -8.68 -10.06 -16.53
CA GLU A 821 -9.04 -9.49 -17.85
C GLU A 821 -7.81 -9.15 -18.70
N SER A 822 -6.70 -8.92 -18.01
CA SER A 822 -5.45 -8.52 -18.62
C SER A 822 -4.66 -9.69 -19.24
N PHE A 823 -5.10 -10.93 -19.00
CA PHE A 823 -4.56 -12.17 -19.58
C PHE A 823 -5.50 -12.73 -20.63
N THR A 824 -5.12 -12.58 -21.89
CA THR A 824 -5.75 -13.27 -23.01
C THR A 824 -5.12 -14.65 -23.19
N PRO A 825 -5.92 -15.68 -23.54
CA PRO A 825 -5.38 -16.98 -23.93
C PRO A 825 -4.34 -16.84 -25.05
N VAL A 826 -3.30 -17.66 -25.03
CA VAL A 826 -2.30 -17.68 -26.09
C VAL A 826 -2.92 -18.31 -27.34
N ASP A 827 -2.97 -17.55 -28.44
CA ASP A 827 -3.52 -18.03 -29.71
C ASP A 827 -2.60 -19.00 -30.44
N LYS A 828 -1.31 -18.65 -30.47
CA LYS A 828 -0.26 -19.47 -31.08
C LYS A 828 1.02 -19.30 -30.27
N VAL A 829 1.66 -20.40 -29.94
CA VAL A 829 2.96 -20.40 -29.29
C VAL A 829 4.02 -19.87 -30.27
N ARG A 830 4.83 -18.90 -29.83
CA ARG A 830 5.85 -18.23 -30.66
C ARG A 830 7.07 -19.09 -30.94
N THR A 831 7.39 -20.01 -30.03
CA THR A 831 8.55 -20.91 -30.14
C THR A 831 8.21 -22.15 -30.97
N GLU A 832 9.12 -22.51 -31.88
CA GLU A 832 8.94 -23.67 -32.75
C GLU A 832 9.29 -24.99 -32.06
N LYS A 833 10.07 -24.96 -30.97
CA LYS A 833 10.57 -26.15 -30.25
C LYS A 833 9.95 -26.24 -28.84
N PRO A 834 9.89 -27.46 -28.24
CA PRO A 834 9.39 -27.67 -26.88
C PRO A 834 10.08 -26.80 -25.83
N THR A 835 9.43 -25.69 -25.49
CA THR A 835 9.95 -24.68 -24.57
C THR A 835 9.13 -24.68 -23.29
N VAL A 836 9.76 -25.05 -22.19
CA VAL A 836 9.17 -25.00 -20.84
C VAL A 836 9.52 -23.67 -20.19
N VAL A 837 8.50 -22.96 -19.71
CA VAL A 837 8.67 -21.65 -19.07
C VAL A 837 8.40 -21.76 -17.58
N MET A 838 9.27 -21.14 -16.78
CA MET A 838 9.10 -20.97 -15.35
C MET A 838 9.14 -19.48 -15.00
N LEU A 839 8.12 -18.99 -14.30
CA LEU A 839 8.05 -17.63 -13.76
C LEU A 839 8.43 -17.66 -12.28
N SER A 840 9.69 -17.45 -11.96
CA SER A 840 10.17 -17.50 -10.58
C SER A 840 11.49 -16.77 -10.37
N ASN A 841 11.60 -16.07 -9.24
CA ASN A 841 12.90 -15.56 -8.78
C ASN A 841 13.87 -16.71 -8.53
N VAL A 842 15.16 -16.46 -8.76
CA VAL A 842 16.22 -17.46 -8.56
C VAL A 842 16.57 -17.52 -7.07
N GLN A 843 15.81 -18.33 -6.33
CA GLN A 843 15.91 -18.50 -4.88
C GLN A 843 15.79 -19.98 -4.51
N SER A 844 16.42 -20.38 -3.39
CA SER A 844 16.44 -21.79 -2.95
C SER A 844 15.04 -22.38 -2.76
N ILE A 845 14.13 -21.64 -2.11
CA ILE A 845 12.75 -22.09 -1.83
C ILE A 845 11.92 -22.37 -3.10
N LYS A 846 12.32 -21.79 -4.24
CA LYS A 846 11.68 -21.97 -5.54
C LYS A 846 12.15 -23.22 -6.29
N GLY A 847 13.08 -23.98 -5.71
CA GLY A 847 13.53 -25.27 -6.22
C GLY A 847 14.11 -25.21 -7.64
N ILE A 848 14.81 -24.12 -8.00
CA ILE A 848 15.44 -23.95 -9.32
C ILE A 848 16.43 -25.08 -9.61
N LYS A 849 17.14 -25.57 -8.58
CA LYS A 849 18.02 -26.73 -8.66
C LYS A 849 17.29 -27.97 -9.20
N THR A 850 16.09 -28.25 -8.70
CA THR A 850 15.26 -29.39 -9.14
C THR A 850 14.84 -29.24 -10.60
N ALA A 851 14.50 -28.03 -11.05
CA ALA A 851 14.19 -27.77 -12.45
C ALA A 851 15.40 -28.00 -13.38
N ILE A 852 16.60 -27.55 -12.97
CA ILE A 852 17.85 -27.78 -13.74
C ILE A 852 18.17 -29.28 -13.80
N LEU A 853 18.03 -30.00 -12.69
CA LEU A 853 18.27 -31.45 -12.65
C LEU A 853 17.23 -32.24 -13.47
N ALA A 854 15.97 -31.80 -13.50
CA ALA A 854 14.95 -32.39 -14.37
C ALA A 854 15.30 -32.18 -15.86
N ALA A 855 15.75 -30.98 -16.23
CA ALA A 855 16.25 -30.70 -17.58
C ALA A 855 17.47 -31.55 -17.93
N ASN A 856 18.40 -31.77 -16.99
CA ASN A 856 19.53 -32.68 -17.15
C ASN A 856 19.09 -34.11 -17.49
N ILE A 857 18.06 -34.61 -16.79
CA ILE A 857 17.49 -35.94 -17.05
C ILE A 857 16.88 -35.99 -18.46
N ILE A 858 16.07 -35.00 -18.84
CA ILE A 858 15.43 -34.97 -20.17
C ILE A 858 16.47 -34.92 -21.29
N VAL A 859 17.46 -34.05 -21.18
CA VAL A 859 18.44 -33.82 -22.26
C VAL A 859 19.52 -34.89 -22.28
N ASN A 860 20.20 -35.13 -21.16
CA ASN A 860 21.40 -35.97 -21.13
C ASN A 860 21.11 -37.44 -20.83
N LYS A 861 20.14 -37.75 -19.97
CA LYS A 861 19.79 -39.14 -19.65
C LYS A 861 18.85 -39.74 -20.69
N TYR A 862 17.81 -39.01 -21.10
CA TYR A 862 16.83 -39.49 -22.06
C TYR A 862 17.14 -39.11 -23.51
N GLY A 863 17.91 -38.04 -23.77
CA GLY A 863 18.37 -37.71 -25.13
C GLY A 863 17.47 -36.78 -25.94
N PHE A 864 16.55 -36.03 -25.31
CA PHE A 864 15.69 -35.07 -25.99
C PHE A 864 16.46 -33.81 -26.41
N LYS A 865 16.78 -33.69 -27.70
CA LYS A 865 17.63 -32.60 -28.23
C LYS A 865 16.90 -31.27 -28.42
N ASP A 866 15.60 -31.27 -28.66
CA ASP A 866 14.83 -30.04 -28.95
C ASP A 866 14.28 -29.34 -27.69
N TYR A 867 14.42 -29.94 -26.51
CA TYR A 867 13.93 -29.40 -25.25
C TYR A 867 14.67 -28.10 -24.84
N SER A 868 13.92 -27.12 -24.34
CA SER A 868 14.48 -25.93 -23.68
C SER A 868 13.69 -25.55 -22.42
N LEU A 869 14.39 -25.07 -21.40
CA LEU A 869 13.84 -24.51 -20.17
C LEU A 869 14.27 -23.05 -20.03
N VAL A 870 13.31 -22.14 -19.89
CA VAL A 870 13.57 -20.72 -19.67
C VAL A 870 12.97 -20.26 -18.34
N VAL A 871 13.83 -19.77 -17.44
CA VAL A 871 13.44 -19.29 -16.12
C VAL A 871 13.48 -17.76 -16.11
N TYR A 872 12.32 -17.13 -15.94
CA TYR A 872 12.18 -15.69 -15.82
C TYR A 872 11.99 -15.30 -14.35
N GLY A 873 12.92 -14.51 -13.82
CA GLY A 873 12.83 -13.88 -12.51
C GLY A 873 14.12 -13.24 -12.04
N ALA A 874 14.05 -12.57 -10.90
CA ALA A 874 15.15 -11.81 -10.32
C ALA A 874 16.31 -12.72 -9.89
N LYS A 875 17.54 -12.36 -10.24
CA LYS A 875 18.78 -13.07 -9.84
C LYS A 875 19.47 -12.44 -8.63
N ASP A 876 19.10 -11.21 -8.30
CA ASP A 876 19.71 -10.35 -7.29
C ASP A 876 19.18 -10.60 -5.87
N ARG A 877 18.06 -11.31 -5.71
CA ARG A 877 17.50 -11.65 -4.39
C ARG A 877 18.39 -12.60 -3.57
N GLN A 878 19.05 -13.55 -4.22
CA GLN A 878 19.99 -14.47 -3.57
C GLN A 878 21.18 -14.72 -4.53
N PRO A 879 22.09 -13.75 -4.68
CA PRO A 879 23.13 -13.78 -5.72
C PRO A 879 24.05 -14.99 -5.65
N SER A 880 24.38 -15.46 -4.44
CA SER A 880 25.20 -16.66 -4.21
C SER A 880 24.55 -17.93 -4.77
N TYR A 881 23.25 -18.12 -4.52
CA TYR A 881 22.48 -19.22 -5.08
C TYR A 881 22.32 -19.12 -6.59
N ALA A 882 22.09 -17.92 -7.13
CA ALA A 882 22.01 -17.72 -8.57
C ALA A 882 23.33 -18.09 -9.29
N LEU A 883 24.48 -17.79 -8.66
CA LEU A 883 25.79 -18.20 -9.16
C LEU A 883 25.99 -19.72 -9.11
N GLU A 884 25.58 -20.36 -8.02
CA GLU A 884 25.59 -21.83 -7.90
C GLU A 884 24.76 -22.48 -9.01
N MET A 885 23.56 -21.97 -9.28
CA MET A 885 22.69 -22.49 -10.34
C MET A 885 23.29 -22.29 -11.74
N ALA A 886 23.95 -21.16 -11.99
CA ALA A 886 24.65 -20.92 -13.25
C ALA A 886 25.81 -21.91 -13.45
N LYS A 887 26.57 -22.21 -12.40
CA LYS A 887 27.62 -23.25 -12.44
C LYS A 887 27.04 -24.63 -12.72
N LEU A 888 25.95 -24.99 -12.03
CA LEU A 888 25.28 -26.28 -12.23
C LEU A 888 24.81 -26.47 -13.69
N ILE A 889 24.32 -25.42 -14.35
CA ILE A 889 23.94 -25.47 -15.77
C ILE A 889 25.15 -25.78 -16.66
N VAL A 890 26.30 -25.15 -16.41
CA VAL A 890 27.53 -25.37 -17.16
C VAL A 890 28.08 -26.78 -16.92
N GLU A 891 28.14 -27.22 -15.65
CA GLU A 891 28.64 -28.55 -15.27
C GLU A 891 27.84 -29.70 -15.89
N ASN A 892 26.53 -29.50 -16.12
CA ASN A 892 25.67 -30.48 -16.77
C ASN A 892 25.59 -30.30 -18.30
N ASN A 893 26.41 -29.45 -18.93
CA ASN A 893 26.37 -29.16 -20.37
C ASN A 893 24.99 -28.67 -20.86
N LEU A 894 24.29 -27.87 -20.07
CA LEU A 894 22.93 -27.38 -20.35
C LEU A 894 22.87 -25.93 -20.82
N SER A 895 24.01 -25.28 -21.10
CA SER A 895 24.08 -23.83 -21.40
C SER A 895 23.20 -23.38 -22.57
N GLU A 896 22.97 -24.24 -23.57
CA GLU A 896 22.08 -23.96 -24.72
C GLU A 896 20.62 -24.35 -24.48
N LYS A 897 20.34 -25.07 -23.37
CA LYS A 897 19.04 -25.68 -23.07
C LYS A 897 18.33 -24.99 -21.92
N VAL A 898 19.07 -24.56 -20.89
CA VAL A 898 18.53 -23.92 -19.68
C VAL A 898 19.00 -22.48 -19.60
N ILE A 899 18.05 -21.54 -19.70
CA ILE A 899 18.34 -20.11 -19.72
C ILE A 899 17.73 -19.45 -18.47
N LEU A 900 18.59 -18.84 -17.63
CA LEU A 900 18.15 -17.92 -16.59
C LEU A 900 17.98 -16.53 -17.22
N ALA A 901 16.77 -16.19 -17.66
CA ALA A 901 16.50 -15.04 -18.53
C ALA A 901 16.40 -13.67 -17.82
N GLY A 902 16.29 -13.66 -16.48
CA GLY A 902 16.04 -12.43 -15.74
C GLY A 902 14.56 -12.03 -15.76
N PHE A 903 14.23 -10.76 -15.55
CA PHE A 903 12.85 -10.32 -15.47
C PHE A 903 12.12 -10.46 -16.82
N GLY A 904 10.94 -11.11 -16.80
CA GLY A 904 10.04 -11.22 -17.94
C GLY A 904 8.64 -10.77 -17.57
N LYS A 905 7.92 -10.11 -18.48
CA LYS A 905 6.49 -9.80 -18.30
C LYS A 905 5.69 -11.09 -18.55
N PRO A 906 4.92 -11.63 -17.58
CA PRO A 906 4.20 -12.89 -17.72
C PRO A 906 3.41 -13.00 -19.02
N LYS A 907 2.67 -11.95 -19.38
CA LYS A 907 1.85 -11.87 -20.61
C LYS A 907 2.62 -12.05 -21.92
N GLU A 908 3.90 -11.66 -21.95
CA GLU A 908 4.71 -11.80 -23.15
C GLU A 908 5.45 -13.12 -23.17
N VAL A 909 6.00 -13.55 -22.03
CA VAL A 909 6.85 -14.75 -21.97
C VAL A 909 6.04 -16.05 -21.97
N LEU A 910 4.80 -16.04 -21.47
CA LEU A 910 3.91 -17.21 -21.54
C LEU A 910 3.50 -17.53 -22.98
N LYS A 911 3.63 -16.58 -23.93
CA LYS A 911 3.42 -16.83 -25.37
C LYS A 911 4.49 -17.74 -25.98
N ASP A 912 5.61 -17.92 -25.29
CA ASP A 912 6.71 -18.80 -25.71
C ASP A 912 6.60 -20.22 -25.10
N ALA A 913 5.63 -20.44 -24.20
CA ALA A 913 5.52 -21.66 -23.41
C ALA A 913 4.73 -22.77 -24.10
N TRP A 914 5.36 -23.91 -24.33
CA TRP A 914 4.69 -25.18 -24.63
C TRP A 914 4.12 -25.82 -23.37
N LEU A 915 4.77 -25.55 -22.24
CA LEU A 915 4.43 -26.03 -20.92
C LEU A 915 4.89 -24.99 -19.89
N PHE A 916 4.07 -24.73 -18.88
CA PHE A 916 4.48 -23.99 -17.70
C PHE A 916 4.93 -24.96 -16.61
N MET A 917 6.06 -24.68 -15.97
CA MET A 917 6.51 -25.48 -14.83
C MET A 917 6.69 -24.65 -13.56
N ASN A 918 6.38 -25.26 -12.42
CA ASN A 918 6.73 -24.75 -11.09
C ASN A 918 7.41 -25.86 -10.28
N SER A 919 8.59 -25.59 -9.74
CA SER A 919 9.38 -26.57 -8.98
C SER A 919 9.61 -26.17 -7.52
N SER A 920 8.73 -25.33 -6.95
CA SER A 920 8.87 -24.82 -5.58
C SER A 920 8.97 -25.93 -4.53
N ILE A 921 9.77 -25.68 -3.48
CA ILE A 921 9.90 -26.55 -2.30
C ILE A 921 8.85 -26.20 -1.25
N SER A 922 8.53 -24.91 -1.13
CA SER A 922 7.47 -24.40 -0.27
C SER A 922 6.75 -23.26 -0.98
N GLU A 923 5.42 -23.31 -1.01
CA GLU A 923 4.58 -22.23 -1.51
C GLU A 923 3.18 -22.35 -0.88
N GLY A 924 2.52 -21.22 -0.62
CA GLY A 924 1.11 -21.20 -0.20
C GLY A 924 0.20 -21.43 -1.40
N LEU A 925 -0.04 -20.37 -2.17
CA LEU A 925 -0.69 -20.43 -3.47
C LEU A 925 0.16 -19.69 -4.52
N PRO A 926 0.77 -20.38 -5.50
CA PRO A 926 1.58 -19.75 -6.55
C PRO A 926 0.71 -18.96 -7.54
N LEU A 927 0.72 -17.63 -7.42
CA LEU A 927 0.01 -16.76 -8.38
C LEU A 927 0.47 -16.99 -9.84
N ALA A 928 1.74 -17.34 -10.05
CA ALA A 928 2.30 -17.62 -11.37
C ALA A 928 1.63 -18.81 -12.08
N ILE A 929 1.16 -19.83 -11.33
CA ILE A 929 0.39 -20.94 -11.91
C ILE A 929 -0.96 -20.44 -12.40
N GLY A 930 -1.60 -19.57 -11.62
CA GLY A 930 -2.84 -18.91 -12.03
C GLY A 930 -2.67 -18.05 -13.28
N GLU A 931 -1.58 -17.29 -13.39
CA GLU A 931 -1.25 -16.51 -14.60
C GLU A 931 -1.03 -17.41 -15.83
N ALA A 932 -0.36 -18.56 -15.66
CA ALA A 932 -0.17 -19.56 -16.72
C ALA A 932 -1.48 -20.22 -17.15
N ALA A 933 -2.33 -20.59 -16.18
CA ALA A 933 -3.66 -21.13 -16.44
C ALA A 933 -4.53 -20.10 -17.17
N LEU A 934 -4.50 -18.83 -16.77
CA LEU A 934 -5.17 -17.74 -17.51
C LEU A 934 -4.61 -17.62 -18.94
N ALA A 935 -3.32 -17.79 -19.16
CA ALA A 935 -2.76 -17.82 -20.52
C ALA A 935 -3.18 -19.07 -21.34
N GLY A 936 -3.86 -20.05 -20.73
CA GLY A 936 -4.25 -21.30 -21.38
C GLY A 936 -3.07 -22.25 -21.61
N VAL A 937 -2.00 -22.10 -20.85
CA VAL A 937 -0.78 -22.93 -20.95
C VAL A 937 -0.95 -24.16 -20.05
N PRO A 938 -0.64 -25.38 -20.52
CA PRO A 938 -0.68 -26.57 -19.67
C PRO A 938 0.40 -26.51 -18.59
N ILE A 939 0.13 -27.11 -17.42
CA ILE A 939 0.94 -26.90 -16.21
C ILE A 939 1.45 -28.22 -15.64
N VAL A 940 2.73 -28.24 -15.29
CA VAL A 940 3.33 -29.21 -14.36
C VAL A 940 3.82 -28.45 -13.12
N ALA A 941 3.51 -28.94 -11.92
CA ALA A 941 3.95 -28.28 -10.71
C ALA A 941 4.37 -29.27 -9.61
N THR A 942 5.06 -28.78 -8.58
CA THR A 942 5.28 -29.55 -7.36
C THR A 942 4.05 -29.52 -6.46
N GLU A 943 3.83 -30.61 -5.72
CA GLU A 943 2.73 -30.75 -4.76
C GLU A 943 3.08 -30.03 -3.45
N VAL A 944 3.01 -28.69 -3.50
CA VAL A 944 3.26 -27.81 -2.35
C VAL A 944 2.06 -26.88 -2.14
N GLY A 945 1.68 -26.68 -0.87
CA GLY A 945 0.56 -25.83 -0.48
C GLY A 945 -0.74 -26.18 -1.20
N ALA A 946 -1.33 -25.19 -1.86
CA ALA A 946 -2.58 -25.29 -2.60
C ALA A 946 -2.40 -25.38 -4.13
N THR A 947 -1.19 -25.68 -4.60
CA THR A 947 -0.86 -25.71 -6.03
C THR A 947 -1.80 -26.60 -6.85
N ALA A 948 -2.15 -27.77 -6.34
CA ALA A 948 -3.06 -28.69 -7.03
C ALA A 948 -4.47 -28.09 -7.25
N LEU A 949 -4.97 -27.26 -6.34
CA LEU A 949 -6.31 -26.66 -6.43
C LEU A 949 -6.49 -25.78 -7.67
N VAL A 950 -5.41 -25.21 -8.21
CA VAL A 950 -5.47 -24.36 -9.40
C VAL A 950 -5.77 -25.18 -10.67
N MET A 951 -5.51 -26.49 -10.62
CA MET A 951 -5.67 -27.41 -11.76
C MET A 951 -6.73 -28.48 -11.51
N THR A 952 -7.36 -28.51 -10.33
CA THR A 952 -8.41 -29.47 -9.98
C THR A 952 -9.77 -28.84 -10.26
N ASP A 953 -10.67 -29.61 -10.85
CA ASP A 953 -12.03 -29.18 -11.13
C ASP A 953 -12.75 -28.81 -9.80
N PRO A 954 -13.39 -27.63 -9.72
CA PRO A 954 -14.06 -27.21 -8.49
C PRO A 954 -15.25 -28.10 -8.10
N ASP A 955 -15.90 -28.74 -9.06
CA ASP A 955 -17.07 -29.57 -8.84
C ASP A 955 -16.71 -31.07 -8.68
N ASP A 956 -15.51 -31.48 -9.13
CA ASP A 956 -15.02 -32.85 -9.05
C ASP A 956 -13.53 -32.93 -8.66
N GLN A 957 -13.25 -33.25 -7.39
CA GLN A 957 -11.88 -33.31 -6.87
C GLN A 957 -11.01 -34.41 -7.50
N ASP A 958 -11.61 -35.43 -8.12
CA ASP A 958 -10.88 -36.52 -8.78
C ASP A 958 -10.45 -36.12 -10.20
N LYS A 959 -10.99 -35.01 -10.73
CA LYS A 959 -10.68 -34.50 -12.07
C LYS A 959 -9.65 -33.38 -12.02
N ARG A 960 -8.49 -33.62 -12.65
CA ARG A 960 -7.37 -32.68 -12.71
C ARG A 960 -6.94 -32.40 -14.16
N TYR A 961 -6.53 -31.16 -14.43
CA TYR A 961 -6.14 -30.63 -15.73
C TYR A 961 -4.64 -30.30 -15.85
N GLY A 962 -3.83 -30.74 -14.90
CA GLY A 962 -2.37 -30.61 -14.92
C GLY A 962 -1.69 -31.57 -13.93
N GLU A 963 -0.38 -31.75 -14.07
CA GLU A 963 0.36 -32.78 -13.33
C GLU A 963 1.03 -32.19 -12.09
N VAL A 964 0.95 -32.91 -10.96
CA VAL A 964 1.67 -32.55 -9.74
C VAL A 964 2.60 -33.67 -9.32
N VAL A 965 3.78 -33.31 -8.83
CA VAL A 965 4.82 -34.25 -8.39
C VAL A 965 5.36 -33.87 -7.02
N PRO A 966 5.94 -34.80 -6.25
CA PRO A 966 6.60 -34.46 -5.00
C PRO A 966 7.71 -33.41 -5.19
N PRO A 967 7.88 -32.44 -4.26
CA PRO A 967 9.02 -31.53 -4.31
C PRO A 967 10.34 -32.27 -4.11
N ASN A 968 11.44 -31.71 -4.61
CA ASN A 968 12.79 -32.31 -4.57
C ASN A 968 12.94 -33.66 -5.30
N ASP A 969 12.05 -34.00 -6.22
CA ASP A 969 12.19 -35.16 -7.11
C ASP A 969 12.37 -34.72 -8.58
N PRO A 970 13.63 -34.58 -9.06
CA PRO A 970 13.90 -34.21 -10.46
C PRO A 970 13.42 -35.24 -11.47
N LEU A 971 13.34 -36.53 -11.10
CA LEU A 971 12.96 -37.61 -12.03
C LEU A 971 11.45 -37.58 -12.26
N ALA A 972 10.66 -37.49 -11.19
CA ALA A 972 9.22 -37.33 -11.29
C ALA A 972 8.86 -36.07 -12.08
N LEU A 973 9.54 -34.94 -11.78
CA LEU A 973 9.34 -33.70 -12.50
C LEU A 973 9.71 -33.79 -14.00
N ALA A 974 10.77 -34.52 -14.34
CA ALA A 974 11.13 -34.78 -15.74
C ALA A 974 10.07 -35.63 -16.47
N ARG A 975 9.60 -36.71 -15.84
CA ARG A 975 8.57 -37.61 -16.40
C ARG A 975 7.24 -36.89 -16.60
N ALA A 976 6.81 -36.09 -15.62
CA ALA A 976 5.59 -35.29 -15.71
C ALA A 976 5.61 -34.29 -16.87
N GLN A 977 6.75 -33.63 -17.10
CA GLN A 977 6.92 -32.75 -18.26
C GLN A 977 6.76 -33.51 -19.57
N LEU A 978 7.39 -34.70 -19.70
CA LEU A 978 7.25 -35.54 -20.89
C LEU A 978 5.83 -36.07 -21.08
N ASN A 979 5.14 -36.44 -20.00
CA ASN A 979 3.76 -36.91 -20.00
C ASN A 979 2.81 -35.86 -20.59
N ILE A 980 2.88 -34.62 -20.11
CA ILE A 980 2.04 -33.52 -20.64
C ILE A 980 2.49 -33.11 -22.04
N LEU A 981 3.80 -32.94 -22.28
CA LEU A 981 4.30 -32.55 -23.61
C LEU A 981 3.87 -33.55 -24.69
N GLY A 982 3.92 -34.85 -24.39
CA GLY A 982 3.51 -35.94 -25.28
C GLY A 982 2.02 -36.29 -25.24
N MET A 983 1.24 -35.73 -24.30
CA MET A 983 -0.16 -36.14 -24.02
C MET A 983 -0.30 -37.66 -23.90
N VAL A 984 0.50 -38.26 -23.00
CA VAL A 984 0.51 -39.70 -22.70
C VAL A 984 0.09 -39.97 -21.25
N GLY A 985 -0.18 -41.23 -20.92
CA GLY A 985 -0.62 -41.66 -19.61
C GLY A 985 -1.99 -41.07 -19.24
N PRO A 986 -2.15 -40.45 -18.05
CA PRO A 986 -3.42 -39.84 -17.63
C PRO A 986 -3.94 -38.74 -18.58
N TRP A 987 -3.05 -38.13 -19.38
CA TRP A 987 -3.38 -37.02 -20.28
C TRP A 987 -3.89 -37.48 -21.65
N ALA A 988 -3.66 -38.73 -22.02
CA ALA A 988 -4.13 -39.28 -23.29
C ALA A 988 -5.64 -39.18 -23.44
N LYS A 989 -6.41 -39.22 -22.33
CA LYS A 989 -7.87 -39.05 -22.30
C LYS A 989 -8.38 -37.70 -22.81
N PHE A 990 -7.52 -36.68 -22.85
CA PHE A 990 -7.84 -35.34 -23.34
C PHE A 990 -7.44 -35.14 -24.81
N THR A 991 -6.98 -36.20 -25.49
CA THR A 991 -6.64 -36.14 -26.92
C THR A 991 -7.85 -36.48 -27.78
N GLU A 992 -7.89 -35.95 -29.00
CA GLU A 992 -8.90 -36.36 -29.99
C GLU A 992 -8.90 -37.89 -30.24
N GLU A 993 -7.74 -38.53 -30.16
CA GLU A 993 -7.60 -39.99 -30.27
C GLU A 993 -8.44 -40.73 -29.22
N ALA A 994 -8.54 -40.22 -27.99
CA ALA A 994 -9.33 -40.87 -26.96
C ALA A 994 -10.84 -40.87 -27.26
N THR A 995 -11.32 -39.96 -28.11
CA THR A 995 -12.72 -39.95 -28.56
C THR A 995 -12.97 -40.95 -29.68
N VAL A 996 -11.96 -41.25 -30.49
CA VAL A 996 -12.04 -42.12 -31.67
C VAL A 996 -11.65 -43.57 -31.35
N ASP A 997 -10.56 -43.76 -30.61
CA ASP A 997 -10.01 -45.04 -30.18
C ASP A 997 -9.49 -44.94 -28.73
N PRO A 998 -10.39 -45.15 -27.74
CA PRO A 998 -10.04 -45.11 -26.31
C PRO A 998 -8.96 -46.13 -25.92
N ALA A 999 -8.88 -47.28 -26.62
CA ALA A 999 -7.94 -48.34 -26.29
C ALA A 999 -6.51 -47.97 -26.71
N ALA A 1000 -6.35 -47.38 -27.91
CA ALA A 1000 -5.06 -46.85 -28.36
C ALA A 1000 -4.58 -45.68 -27.49
N ALA A 1001 -5.47 -44.79 -27.09
CA ALA A 1001 -5.15 -43.70 -26.17
C ALA A 1001 -4.72 -44.23 -24.79
N ALA A 1002 -5.41 -45.23 -24.25
CA ALA A 1002 -5.05 -45.85 -22.97
C ALA A 1002 -3.70 -46.60 -23.02
N ALA A 1003 -3.31 -47.13 -24.19
CA ALA A 1003 -2.02 -47.81 -24.39
C ALA A 1003 -0.83 -46.84 -24.52
N ALA A 1004 -1.08 -45.54 -24.78
CA ALA A 1004 -0.03 -44.52 -24.90
C ALA A 1004 0.47 -44.10 -23.51
N VAL A 1005 1.38 -44.87 -22.92
CA VAL A 1005 1.98 -44.63 -21.59
C VAL A 1005 3.49 -44.39 -21.73
N LEU A 1006 4.06 -43.55 -20.86
CA LEU A 1006 5.50 -43.33 -20.80
C LEU A 1006 6.23 -44.56 -20.23
N PRO A 1007 7.14 -45.21 -20.97
CA PRO A 1007 7.89 -46.36 -20.47
C PRO A 1007 8.74 -46.03 -19.23
N ASP A 1008 9.05 -47.03 -18.41
CA ASP A 1008 9.93 -46.86 -17.24
C ASP A 1008 11.38 -46.61 -17.68
N GLU A 1009 11.85 -47.36 -18.67
CA GLU A 1009 13.12 -47.13 -19.36
C GLU A 1009 12.86 -46.53 -20.74
N ILE A 1010 13.34 -45.30 -20.97
CA ILE A 1010 13.14 -44.57 -22.23
C ILE A 1010 14.28 -44.92 -23.18
N THR A 1011 13.96 -45.62 -24.28
CA THR A 1011 14.92 -45.95 -25.34
C THR A 1011 14.98 -44.84 -26.40
N PRO A 1012 16.01 -44.81 -27.28
CA PRO A 1012 16.07 -43.84 -28.38
C PRO A 1012 14.87 -43.88 -29.33
N ALA A 1013 14.23 -45.04 -29.49
CA ALA A 1013 13.01 -45.17 -30.29
C ALA A 1013 11.81 -44.48 -29.62
N ASP A 1014 11.70 -44.58 -28.30
CA ASP A 1014 10.66 -43.90 -27.52
C ASP A 1014 10.84 -42.38 -27.57
N VAL A 1015 12.09 -41.90 -27.59
CA VAL A 1015 12.41 -40.47 -27.73
C VAL A 1015 11.91 -39.93 -29.07
N ASP A 1016 12.17 -40.64 -30.18
CA ASP A 1016 11.69 -40.24 -31.51
C ASP A 1016 10.16 -40.25 -31.59
N TRP A 1017 9.53 -41.29 -31.04
CA TRP A 1017 8.07 -41.39 -30.96
C TRP A 1017 7.45 -40.26 -30.13
N LEU A 1018 7.95 -40.03 -28.91
CA LEU A 1018 7.46 -38.96 -28.04
C LEU A 1018 7.69 -37.60 -28.66
N THR A 1019 8.85 -37.35 -29.27
CA THR A 1019 9.15 -36.08 -29.94
C THR A 1019 8.14 -35.81 -31.05
N LYS A 1020 7.87 -36.79 -31.93
CA LYS A 1020 6.83 -36.65 -32.97
C LYS A 1020 5.45 -36.37 -32.37
N ARG A 1021 5.10 -37.04 -31.27
CA ARG A 1021 3.84 -36.84 -30.57
C ARG A 1021 3.73 -35.44 -29.95
N MET A 1022 4.83 -34.88 -29.41
CA MET A 1022 4.87 -33.50 -28.90
C MET A 1022 4.49 -32.48 -29.99
N TYR A 1023 4.95 -32.67 -31.23
CA TYR A 1023 4.56 -31.79 -32.34
C TYR A 1023 3.11 -32.06 -32.81
N ALA A 1024 2.65 -33.32 -32.81
CA ALA A 1024 1.31 -33.67 -33.27
C ALA A 1024 0.18 -33.24 -32.31
N LYS A 1025 0.46 -33.15 -30.99
CA LYS A 1025 -0.56 -32.93 -29.95
C LYS A 1025 -0.65 -31.49 -29.44
N VAL A 1026 -0.26 -30.52 -30.27
CA VAL A 1026 -0.29 -29.08 -29.90
C VAL A 1026 -1.69 -28.62 -29.53
N ASP A 1027 -2.71 -28.93 -30.33
CA ASP A 1027 -4.08 -28.48 -30.09
C ASP A 1027 -4.72 -29.18 -28.87
N ASP A 1028 -4.45 -30.47 -28.68
CA ASP A 1028 -4.91 -31.23 -27.52
C ASP A 1028 -4.32 -30.68 -26.20
N ARG A 1029 -3.00 -30.37 -26.18
CA ARG A 1029 -2.37 -29.71 -25.02
C ARG A 1029 -2.97 -28.35 -24.73
N ARG A 1030 -3.31 -27.58 -25.78
CA ARG A 1030 -3.94 -26.28 -25.63
C ARG A 1030 -5.33 -26.41 -25.03
N LYS A 1031 -6.15 -27.37 -25.48
CA LYS A 1031 -7.46 -27.66 -24.88
C LYS A 1031 -7.32 -27.98 -23.38
N LEU A 1032 -6.32 -28.79 -23.01
CA LEU A 1032 -6.03 -29.08 -21.60
C LEU A 1032 -5.68 -27.82 -20.78
N GLY A 1033 -4.85 -26.93 -21.33
CA GLY A 1033 -4.53 -25.65 -20.70
C GLY A 1033 -5.75 -24.73 -20.53
N LEU A 1034 -6.68 -24.73 -21.49
CA LEU A 1034 -7.94 -23.97 -21.41
C LEU A 1034 -8.89 -24.51 -20.34
N LEU A 1035 -8.89 -25.81 -20.05
CA LEU A 1035 -9.65 -26.35 -18.92
C LEU A 1035 -9.12 -25.83 -17.57
N SER A 1036 -7.79 -25.72 -17.43
CA SER A 1036 -7.19 -25.06 -16.25
C SER A 1036 -7.57 -23.57 -16.16
N ARG A 1037 -7.75 -22.89 -17.30
CA ARG A 1037 -8.24 -21.51 -17.33
C ARG A 1037 -9.65 -21.40 -16.73
N GLU A 1038 -10.55 -22.31 -17.08
CA GLU A 1038 -11.93 -22.33 -16.56
C GLU A 1038 -11.95 -22.49 -15.03
N VAL A 1039 -11.11 -23.38 -14.49
CA VAL A 1039 -10.93 -23.54 -13.04
C VAL A 1039 -10.52 -22.21 -12.38
N VAL A 1040 -9.57 -21.49 -12.98
CA VAL A 1040 -9.09 -20.22 -12.43
C VAL A 1040 -10.15 -19.12 -12.48
N LEU A 1041 -10.87 -19.00 -13.59
CA LEU A 1041 -11.95 -18.02 -13.75
C LEU A 1041 -13.08 -18.24 -12.75
N HIS A 1042 -13.41 -19.49 -12.45
CA HIS A 1042 -14.43 -19.84 -11.47
C HIS A 1042 -13.93 -19.67 -10.02
N SER A 1043 -12.79 -20.28 -9.69
CA SER A 1043 -12.36 -20.55 -8.31
C SER A 1043 -11.28 -19.64 -7.78
N PHE A 1044 -10.80 -18.65 -8.54
CA PHE A 1044 -9.75 -17.73 -8.09
C PHE A 1044 -10.05 -16.28 -8.48
N HIS A 1045 -11.31 -15.96 -8.78
CA HIS A 1045 -11.73 -14.65 -9.24
C HIS A 1045 -11.45 -13.52 -8.22
N GLY A 1046 -10.85 -12.42 -8.68
CA GLY A 1046 -10.51 -11.27 -7.84
C GLY A 1046 -11.71 -10.66 -7.08
N ASN A 1047 -12.87 -10.51 -7.73
CA ASN A 1047 -14.08 -9.99 -7.08
C ASN A 1047 -14.54 -10.83 -5.89
N ARG A 1048 -14.44 -12.18 -5.99
CA ARG A 1048 -14.76 -13.07 -4.86
C ARG A 1048 -13.79 -12.81 -3.72
N TYR A 1049 -12.49 -12.87 -4.03
CA TYR A 1049 -11.41 -12.65 -3.07
C TYR A 1049 -11.55 -11.33 -2.29
N LEU A 1050 -11.83 -10.23 -3.00
CA LEU A 1050 -12.07 -8.92 -2.39
C LEU A 1050 -13.33 -8.91 -1.51
N ARG A 1051 -14.42 -9.56 -1.99
CA ARG A 1051 -15.70 -9.57 -1.28
C ARG A 1051 -15.64 -10.41 0.00
N GLU A 1052 -15.01 -11.57 -0.03
CA GLU A 1052 -14.81 -12.45 1.13
C GLU A 1052 -13.98 -11.76 2.21
N HIS A 1053 -12.88 -11.10 1.83
CA HIS A 1053 -12.08 -10.30 2.77
C HIS A 1053 -12.88 -9.15 3.38
N GLU A 1054 -13.61 -8.39 2.55
CA GLU A 1054 -14.48 -7.31 3.03
C GLU A 1054 -15.50 -7.81 4.04
N GLN A 1055 -16.21 -8.92 3.74
CA GLN A 1055 -17.16 -9.55 4.66
C GLN A 1055 -16.51 -9.94 5.99
N MET A 1056 -15.31 -10.52 5.95
CA MET A 1056 -14.61 -10.91 7.17
C MET A 1056 -14.17 -9.73 8.01
N TYR A 1057 -13.85 -8.57 7.44
CA TYR A 1057 -13.61 -7.36 8.23
C TYR A 1057 -14.89 -6.87 8.91
N TRP A 1058 -16.04 -6.88 8.23
CA TRP A 1058 -17.32 -6.53 8.82
C TRP A 1058 -17.72 -7.48 9.96
N ILE A 1059 -17.51 -8.79 9.79
CA ILE A 1059 -17.76 -9.79 10.84
C ILE A 1059 -16.87 -9.51 12.06
N GLN A 1060 -15.55 -9.30 11.85
CA GLN A 1060 -14.62 -8.98 12.92
C GLN A 1060 -15.01 -7.68 13.65
N TRP A 1061 -15.50 -6.69 12.92
CA TRP A 1061 -15.98 -5.44 13.48
C TRP A 1061 -17.21 -5.65 14.38
N HIS A 1062 -18.21 -6.40 13.91
CA HIS A 1062 -19.37 -6.75 14.73
C HIS A 1062 -19.00 -7.62 15.93
N ILE A 1063 -18.03 -8.52 15.81
CA ILE A 1063 -17.50 -9.29 16.95
C ILE A 1063 -16.93 -8.36 18.04
N ALA A 1064 -16.21 -7.31 17.65
CA ALA A 1064 -15.71 -6.32 18.62
C ALA A 1064 -16.85 -5.53 19.27
N GLN A 1065 -17.89 -5.17 18.52
CA GLN A 1065 -19.08 -4.50 19.08
C GLN A 1065 -19.84 -5.38 20.07
N MET A 1066 -20.06 -6.66 19.74
CA MET A 1066 -20.73 -7.60 20.63
C MET A 1066 -19.96 -7.81 21.94
N ARG A 1067 -18.62 -7.70 21.91
CA ARG A 1067 -17.79 -7.75 23.13
C ARG A 1067 -17.89 -6.51 24.00
N ASP A 1068 -18.13 -5.35 23.40
CA ASP A 1068 -18.27 -4.05 24.06
C ASP A 1068 -19.67 -3.89 24.71
N ASP A 1069 -20.68 -4.61 24.21
CA ASP A 1069 -22.03 -4.61 24.74
C ASP A 1069 -22.11 -5.33 26.10
N LYS A 1070 -22.35 -4.55 27.16
CA LYS A 1070 -22.44 -5.03 28.55
C LYS A 1070 -23.61 -6.00 28.77
N ALA A 1071 -24.73 -5.85 28.07
CA ALA A 1071 -25.90 -6.72 28.23
C ALA A 1071 -25.65 -8.10 27.60
N LEU A 1072 -25.04 -8.12 26.41
CA LEU A 1072 -24.60 -9.36 25.76
C LEU A 1072 -23.49 -10.05 26.58
N ALA A 1073 -22.55 -9.28 27.12
CA ALA A 1073 -21.48 -9.82 27.97
C ALA A 1073 -22.02 -10.47 29.26
N ALA A 1074 -23.01 -9.84 29.92
CA ALA A 1074 -23.68 -10.40 31.08
C ALA A 1074 -24.42 -11.70 30.74
N THR A 1075 -25.19 -11.69 29.64
CA THR A 1075 -25.93 -12.88 29.16
C THR A 1075 -24.98 -14.03 28.80
N ALA A 1076 -23.84 -13.72 28.16
CA ALA A 1076 -22.82 -14.70 27.81
C ALA A 1076 -22.17 -15.33 29.06
N ALA A 1077 -21.91 -14.52 30.09
CA ALA A 1077 -21.37 -14.99 31.37
C ALA A 1077 -22.36 -15.90 32.13
N GLU A 1078 -23.66 -15.62 32.03
CA GLU A 1078 -24.72 -16.45 32.62
C GLU A 1078 -24.92 -17.78 31.88
N THR A 1079 -24.67 -17.82 30.56
CA THR A 1079 -24.72 -19.07 29.77
C THR A 1079 -23.45 -19.90 29.89
N PHE A 1080 -23.24 -20.55 31.05
CA PHE A 1080 -22.20 -21.57 31.19
C PHE A 1080 -22.42 -22.70 30.17
N ARG A 1081 -21.49 -22.86 29.22
CA ARG A 1081 -21.45 -24.01 28.32
C ARG A 1081 -20.28 -24.91 28.73
N PHE A 1082 -20.56 -26.17 29.03
CA PHE A 1082 -19.53 -27.13 29.38
C PHE A 1082 -18.44 -27.18 28.29
N GLY A 1083 -17.18 -26.88 28.65
CA GLY A 1083 -16.06 -26.81 27.72
C GLY A 1083 -15.77 -25.44 27.09
N THR A 1084 -16.51 -24.37 27.41
CA THR A 1084 -16.12 -23.01 26.99
C THR A 1084 -15.00 -22.47 27.85
N MET A 1085 -13.96 -21.94 27.19
CA MET A 1085 -12.81 -21.34 27.85
C MET A 1085 -13.21 -20.03 28.54
N GLU A 1086 -12.76 -19.86 29.78
CA GLU A 1086 -12.92 -18.60 30.51
C GLU A 1086 -12.18 -17.47 29.78
N THR A 1087 -12.88 -16.37 29.51
CA THR A 1087 -12.32 -15.22 28.80
C THR A 1087 -11.29 -14.51 29.67
N LEU A 1088 -10.06 -14.41 29.17
CA LEU A 1088 -9.04 -13.55 29.79
C LEU A 1088 -9.51 -12.10 29.72
N ARG A 1089 -9.46 -11.39 30.85
CA ARG A 1089 -9.78 -9.96 30.94
C ARG A 1089 -8.53 -9.16 31.28
N TYR A 1090 -8.41 -8.01 30.66
CA TYR A 1090 -7.45 -7.00 31.06
C TYR A 1090 -8.11 -6.08 32.07
N THR A 1091 -7.45 -5.83 33.19
CA THR A 1091 -7.86 -4.86 34.19
C THR A 1091 -6.77 -3.81 34.29
N ASP A 1092 -7.05 -2.57 33.89
CA ASP A 1092 -6.19 -1.44 34.19
C ASP A 1092 -6.56 -0.97 35.60
N GLU A 1093 -5.68 -1.20 36.59
CA GLU A 1093 -5.94 -0.80 37.99
C GLU A 1093 -6.06 0.73 38.16
N ASP A 1094 -5.77 1.52 37.13
CA ASP A 1094 -5.97 2.97 37.13
C ASP A 1094 -7.47 3.35 37.08
N ASP A 1095 -8.32 2.49 36.51
CA ASP A 1095 -9.79 2.65 36.55
C ASP A 1095 -10.34 2.31 37.95
N VAL A 1096 -9.72 1.37 38.66
CA VAL A 1096 -10.13 0.95 40.02
C VAL A 1096 -9.89 2.08 41.02
N SER A 1097 -8.78 2.81 40.93
CA SER A 1097 -8.55 3.98 41.78
C SER A 1097 -9.51 5.13 41.50
N CYS A 1098 -9.99 5.28 40.26
CA CYS A 1098 -10.97 6.32 39.92
C CYS A 1098 -12.40 5.95 40.35
N GLU A 1099 -12.75 4.66 40.33
CA GLU A 1099 -14.02 4.18 40.88
C GLU A 1099 -14.03 4.18 42.41
N GLU A 1100 -12.91 3.87 43.07
CA GLU A 1100 -12.77 4.01 44.53
C GLU A 1100 -12.72 5.47 45.00
N GLU A 1101 -12.08 6.38 44.24
CA GLU A 1101 -12.11 7.83 44.54
C GLU A 1101 -13.47 8.46 44.24
N LYS A 1102 -14.22 8.00 43.24
CA LYS A 1102 -15.60 8.45 43.00
C LYS A 1102 -16.59 7.86 44.00
N ALA A 1103 -16.43 6.59 44.38
CA ALA A 1103 -17.24 5.96 45.42
C ALA A 1103 -16.94 6.51 46.83
N ALA A 1104 -15.75 7.08 47.05
CA ALA A 1104 -15.41 7.80 48.29
C ALA A 1104 -15.78 9.29 48.27
N ALA A 1105 -16.15 9.85 47.11
CA ALA A 1105 -16.54 11.26 46.96
C ALA A 1105 -18.06 11.49 46.96
N ASP A 1106 -18.87 10.45 46.71
CA ASP A 1106 -20.34 10.52 46.67
C ASP A 1106 -20.99 9.79 47.85
N GLU A 1107 -21.02 10.45 49.03
CA GLU A 1107 -22.17 10.53 49.98
C GLU A 1107 -21.76 11.12 51.37
N PRO A 1108 -22.60 11.96 52.02
CA PRO A 1108 -23.24 13.17 51.51
C PRO A 1108 -23.14 14.37 52.49
N ASP A 1109 -23.04 15.60 51.94
CA ASP A 1109 -23.43 16.84 52.63
C ASP A 1109 -24.72 17.33 51.95
N ALA A 1110 -25.88 16.85 52.42
CA ALA A 1110 -27.19 17.31 52.01
C ALA A 1110 -28.18 17.16 53.18
N LEU A 1111 -27.97 17.99 54.20
CA LEU A 1111 -29.03 18.39 55.11
C LEU A 1111 -29.63 19.69 54.57
N LEU A 1112 -30.96 19.69 54.46
CA LEU A 1112 -31.89 20.77 54.14
C LEU A 1112 -32.48 20.70 52.72
N GLU A 1113 -33.82 20.73 52.71
CA GLU A 1113 -34.77 20.77 51.58
C GLU A 1113 -35.20 19.40 51.03
N ASP A 1114 -36.25 18.84 51.64
CA ASP A 1114 -37.46 18.37 50.93
C ASP A 1114 -38.50 17.80 51.93
N GLU A 1115 -39.13 18.70 52.71
CA GLU A 1115 -40.44 18.46 53.33
C GLU A 1115 -41.54 18.80 52.31
N GLU A 1116 -41.88 17.93 51.34
CA GLU A 1116 -43.19 18.05 50.66
C GLU A 1116 -43.70 16.86 49.82
N ASN A 1117 -43.15 15.64 49.90
CA ASN A 1117 -43.64 14.52 49.08
C ASN A 1117 -44.03 13.24 49.84
N GLN A 1118 -44.47 13.39 51.10
CA GLN A 1118 -44.88 12.27 51.96
C GLN A 1118 -46.41 12.14 52.13
N LEU A 1119 -47.19 12.40 51.08
CA LEU A 1119 -48.66 12.33 51.14
C LEU A 1119 -49.36 11.54 50.02
N VAL A 1120 -48.64 10.82 49.15
CA VAL A 1120 -49.29 10.11 48.02
C VAL A 1120 -48.98 8.60 47.93
N LEU A 1121 -48.11 8.05 48.80
CA LEU A 1121 -47.70 6.64 48.71
C LEU A 1121 -48.31 5.69 49.75
N ASP A 1122 -49.16 6.18 50.67
CA ASP A 1122 -49.84 5.33 51.68
C ASP A 1122 -51.24 4.84 51.26
N ALA A 1123 -51.66 5.06 50.01
CA ALA A 1123 -53.03 4.73 49.56
C ALA A 1123 -53.15 3.49 48.65
N LEU A 1124 -52.08 2.75 48.35
CA LEU A 1124 -52.13 1.65 47.37
C LEU A 1124 -51.65 0.28 47.85
N GLU A 1125 -51.39 0.10 49.15
CA GLU A 1125 -50.96 -1.18 49.73
C GLU A 1125 -52.06 -1.97 50.46
N ASN A 1126 -53.32 -1.80 50.06
CA ASN A 1126 -54.42 -2.63 50.57
C ASN A 1126 -55.37 -3.06 49.46
N LYS A 1127 -54.93 -3.97 48.59
CA LYS A 1127 -55.82 -4.96 47.96
C LYS A 1127 -55.06 -6.07 47.24
N THR A 1128 -55.46 -7.29 47.55
CA THR A 1128 -55.22 -8.58 46.85
C THR A 1128 -54.06 -9.47 47.32
N SER A 1129 -54.22 -10.01 48.52
CA SER A 1129 -53.91 -11.42 48.78
C SER A 1129 -55.17 -12.26 48.51
N MET A 1130 -55.09 -13.22 47.59
CA MET A 1130 -55.85 -14.49 47.51
C MET A 1130 -55.73 -15.07 46.09
N ASP A 1131 -54.80 -16.02 45.90
CA ASP A 1131 -55.15 -17.40 45.56
C ASP A 1131 -53.93 -18.16 45.00
N ARG A 1132 -53.28 -18.89 45.91
CA ARG A 1132 -52.59 -20.14 45.59
C ARG A 1132 -53.42 -21.28 46.17
N ARG A 1133 -54.18 -22.00 45.33
CA ARG A 1133 -54.38 -23.45 45.49
C ARG A 1133 -55.06 -24.10 44.27
N ARG A 1134 -54.28 -24.99 43.65
CA ARG A 1134 -54.63 -26.36 43.25
C ARG A 1134 -55.53 -26.61 42.02
N LEU A 1135 -54.93 -27.48 41.19
CA LEU A 1135 -55.48 -28.69 40.58
C LEU A 1135 -56.17 -28.58 39.20
N SER A 1136 -55.35 -28.94 38.22
CA SER A 1136 -55.54 -30.05 37.28
C SER A 1136 -56.81 -30.07 36.40
N LYS A 1137 -56.55 -29.95 35.10
CA LYS A 1137 -57.01 -30.93 34.11
C LYS A 1137 -56.13 -30.84 32.86
N ARG A 1138 -55.40 -31.95 32.61
CA ARG A 1138 -55.13 -32.63 31.32
C ARG A 1138 -54.59 -31.79 30.14
N LYS A 1139 -53.63 -32.23 29.32
CA LYS A 1139 -52.83 -33.46 29.14
C LYS A 1139 -51.90 -33.14 27.93
N THR A 1140 -50.63 -33.56 27.98
CA THR A 1140 -49.76 -34.11 26.88
C THR A 1140 -49.78 -33.46 25.48
N MET A 1141 -48.68 -33.27 24.74
CA MET A 1141 -47.25 -33.58 24.87
C MET A 1141 -46.54 -32.93 23.65
N ASN A 1142 -45.33 -32.42 23.88
CA ASN A 1142 -44.16 -32.35 23.00
C ASN A 1142 -44.30 -32.64 21.50
N THR A 1143 -43.69 -31.77 20.66
CA THR A 1143 -42.51 -32.21 19.89
C THR A 1143 -41.60 -31.05 19.50
N ALA A 1144 -40.31 -31.23 19.78
CA ALA A 1144 -39.21 -30.47 19.21
C ALA A 1144 -38.92 -30.91 17.75
N LYS A 1145 -38.55 -29.96 16.89
CA LYS A 1145 -37.68 -30.12 15.70
C LYS A 1145 -36.92 -28.80 15.53
N ARG A 1146 -35.62 -28.72 15.82
CA ARG A 1146 -34.48 -29.06 14.94
C ARG A 1146 -34.53 -28.26 13.62
N LEU A 1147 -33.87 -27.10 13.59
CA LEU A 1147 -33.50 -26.39 12.37
C LEU A 1147 -32.01 -26.62 12.12
N SER A 1148 -31.74 -27.41 11.09
CA SER A 1148 -30.43 -27.65 10.51
C SER A 1148 -30.14 -26.61 9.42
N LEU A 1149 -28.87 -26.22 9.34
CA LEU A 1149 -28.10 -25.77 8.18
C LEU A 1149 -28.79 -25.89 6.82
N VAL A 1150 -28.82 -24.77 6.09
CA VAL A 1150 -28.92 -24.73 4.62
C VAL A 1150 -27.94 -23.68 4.09
N ARG A 1151 -27.01 -24.15 3.23
CA ARG A 1151 -26.19 -23.35 2.29
C ARG A 1151 -27.12 -22.53 1.39
N TRP A 1152 -26.75 -21.30 1.03
CA TRP A 1152 -27.42 -20.60 -0.07
C TRP A 1152 -26.39 -19.98 -1.02
N GLN A 1153 -26.33 -20.59 -2.21
CA GLN A 1153 -25.94 -20.00 -3.48
C GLN A 1153 -27.14 -19.25 -4.07
N ASP A 1154 -26.83 -18.13 -4.72
CA ASP A 1154 -27.42 -17.51 -5.91
C ASP A 1154 -28.94 -17.28 -6.02
N PHE A 1155 -29.26 -15.99 -6.15
CA PHE A 1155 -30.48 -15.49 -6.80
C PHE A 1155 -30.09 -14.89 -8.15
N ASN A 1156 -30.56 -15.51 -9.23
CA ASN A 1156 -31.06 -14.87 -10.44
C ASN A 1156 -31.85 -15.94 -11.23
N GLU A 1157 -33.17 -15.85 -11.20
CA GLU A 1157 -34.03 -16.47 -12.23
C GLU A 1157 -34.06 -15.54 -13.47
N PRO A 1158 -34.35 -16.09 -14.66
CA PRO A 1158 -35.75 -16.15 -15.06
C PRO A 1158 -36.23 -17.50 -15.61
N GLU A 1159 -37.51 -17.76 -15.31
CA GLU A 1159 -38.55 -18.46 -16.09
C GLU A 1159 -38.37 -19.92 -16.54
N GLU A 1160 -39.15 -20.77 -15.84
CA GLU A 1160 -40.00 -21.90 -16.28
C GLU A 1160 -39.69 -22.64 -17.59
N ILE A 1161 -39.60 -23.98 -17.50
CA ILE A 1161 -40.64 -24.91 -17.98
C ILE A 1161 -40.30 -26.36 -17.51
N THR A 1162 -41.23 -26.89 -16.72
CA THR A 1162 -41.64 -28.28 -16.44
C THR A 1162 -40.95 -29.44 -17.21
N ASP A 1163 -40.47 -30.49 -16.54
CA ASP A 1163 -41.29 -31.63 -16.07
C ASP A 1163 -40.50 -32.94 -15.79
N GLU A 1164 -40.94 -33.61 -14.73
CA GLU A 1164 -41.09 -35.06 -14.52
C GLU A 1164 -39.94 -36.08 -14.28
N LYS A 1165 -40.15 -36.78 -13.14
CA LYS A 1165 -40.00 -38.23 -12.83
C LYS A 1165 -38.64 -38.72 -12.31
N SER A 1166 -38.51 -38.97 -10.99
CA SER A 1166 -38.87 -40.21 -10.23
C SER A 1166 -37.91 -41.38 -10.53
N GLN A 1167 -37.24 -42.08 -9.61
CA GLN A 1167 -37.66 -42.79 -8.38
C GLN A 1167 -36.38 -43.15 -7.58
N ALA A 1168 -36.35 -43.00 -6.26
CA ALA A 1168 -36.38 -44.07 -5.22
C ALA A 1168 -35.39 -45.26 -5.44
N GLY A 1169 -34.64 -45.78 -4.47
CA GLY A 1169 -34.55 -45.63 -3.01
C GLY A 1169 -33.39 -46.55 -2.52
N SER A 1170 -32.68 -46.16 -1.45
CA SER A 1170 -32.81 -46.68 -0.08
C SER A 1170 -32.15 -48.03 0.25
N LYS A 1171 -31.19 -47.96 1.20
CA LYS A 1171 -30.85 -48.85 2.35
C LYS A 1171 -29.35 -49.19 2.38
N ARG A 1172 -28.56 -48.73 3.35
CA ARG A 1172 -28.48 -48.96 4.82
C ARG A 1172 -27.55 -50.13 5.20
N LEU A 1173 -26.64 -49.80 6.14
CA LEU A 1173 -26.00 -50.66 7.16
C LEU A 1173 -24.89 -51.58 6.60
N SER A 1174 -23.73 -51.80 7.23
CA SER A 1174 -23.30 -51.65 8.63
C SER A 1174 -21.83 -52.06 8.78
N ASN A 1175 -21.23 -51.64 9.90
CA ASN A 1175 -20.19 -52.33 10.69
C ASN A 1175 -18.74 -52.37 10.19
N ASP A 1176 -17.92 -51.58 10.88
CA ASP A 1176 -16.56 -51.90 11.36
C ASP A 1176 -16.56 -53.21 12.18
N PRO A 1177 -15.45 -53.99 12.33
CA PRO A 1177 -14.32 -53.50 13.13
C PRO A 1177 -12.88 -54.05 12.83
N HIS A 1178 -11.89 -53.27 13.26
CA HIS A 1178 -10.65 -53.64 13.98
C HIS A 1178 -9.46 -54.39 13.31
N GLN A 1179 -8.28 -53.79 13.59
CA GLN A 1179 -7.00 -54.34 14.08
C GLN A 1179 -5.80 -54.52 13.13
N VAL A 1180 -4.71 -53.78 13.47
CA VAL A 1180 -3.31 -54.22 13.63
C VAL A 1180 -2.52 -54.40 12.31
N ASP A 1181 -1.28 -53.94 12.09
CA ASP A 1181 -0.20 -53.45 12.95
C ASP A 1181 0.75 -52.53 12.14
N ALA A 1182 1.68 -51.91 12.87
CA ALA A 1182 2.81 -51.11 12.41
C ALA A 1182 3.69 -51.76 11.32
N THR A 1183 4.31 -50.95 10.44
CA THR A 1183 5.79 -50.77 10.36
C THR A 1183 6.25 -49.87 9.19
N SER A 1184 7.36 -49.15 9.42
CA SER A 1184 8.26 -48.41 8.52
C SER A 1184 7.73 -47.16 7.80
N LEU A 1185 8.10 -45.92 8.19
CA LEU A 1185 9.40 -45.23 7.98
C LEU A 1185 9.83 -45.37 6.50
N VAL A 1186 9.87 -44.32 5.66
CA VAL A 1186 10.43 -42.97 5.81
C VAL A 1186 9.64 -41.99 4.96
#